data_AF-A0A7L5AQN5-F1
#
_entry.id   AF-A0A7L5AQN5-F1
#
_cell.length_a   1.000
_cell.length_b   1.000
_cell.length_c   1.000
_cell.angle_alpha   90.00
_cell.angle_beta   90.00
_cell.angle_gamma   90.00
#
_symmetry.space_group_name_H-M   'P 1'
#
loop_
_entity.id
_entity.type
_entity.pdbx_description
1 polymer ?
#
loop_
_entity_poly.entity_id
_entity_poly.type
_entity_poly.pdbx_seq_one_letter_code
_entity_poly.pdbx_strand_id
1 'polypeptide(L)'
;MAGSTVRPELRRRGILRCLIALVGAVCLGLTLLAAPPRAAADEEPATPPRSGMDDFGACLVGRGSGSLLLLLDQSGSLRETDPEGTRVQAASYLAERLADFSERSGAVVDVRVAGFSDSYAPVGEWTGISPDNVAAVKQSVEAIGSDIRDYDTDYWTALEGARQDLVDHDESGCRAIAWFSDGAFDLDVRDTRAVRDAIGSEKPYAPGVSLDEESGVARAEAAGVADICRDTGLADQLRGSGVVLLGIGLEAGDTDLTLMRRVTLAGGDNAASAGLESCGALSSPPGAFYTAGGIDQLLLAFDAIGTPGDTVRSSSVEICQGQVCADGELSFVLDKSVDTVHVLATTDVDDLDAYLYPPGASAPMILSAQAGDAQPADGISYQWRTRRTLEIDLDAATSKAWDGQWRIAFVDTRAQSEDKQVHVNLHLTSPLTLSWKDLETTTLRQGESVEATIVLLSRVDGDVVRADKFTGSVSYSVTLTDAAGEEHTLLDSDDLGDIEQPVELAIGEDVAVGTGAVTTSVTVTTADATDGGKTVPGTQLDPTTSSVPVTVNPPSNFPELGATIDFGRLEKETTATAELDVTGPGCVWVGADSLKLTGAPQGAGDITVSAAASTPEQCVSAADGVKASLPLTLSVGGQANGAVTGTVKVSVSPLDEPDRVQVIEVPMTAEMRRPLNVATTWSTFAIALVAGIGIPLALLYLFKSLSARIPAGTLIAGTKVVEVPQAGGVGSIDFGPEDLTMHSLPRRQREYSLAGYRLRAVAGMSPTAPPYVILADAAAPSVSGAAGGARDGHAVLPLAVRGNWVAILDQPDSPKHVTLLVLLASAAPEAIEKVVADAREHLGTAVASVASSSRPAVAQDAGAGLGADAGAADPGPDGANPFGDSAPLGGSAPAEDSSPFG
;
A
#
# COMPACT_ATOMS: atom_id res chain seq x y z
N MET A 1 5.09 13.19 59.84
CA MET A 1 6.00 13.69 60.90
C MET A 1 7.07 14.53 60.23
N ALA A 2 7.49 15.61 60.90
CA ALA A 2 8.40 16.69 60.48
C ALA A 2 9.58 16.26 59.57
N GLY A 3 10.15 17.08 58.68
CA GLY A 3 9.99 18.51 58.38
C GLY A 3 11.30 19.04 57.74
N SER A 4 11.22 20.23 57.13
CA SER A 4 12.32 21.21 56.96
C SER A 4 13.45 20.88 55.96
N THR A 5 13.55 21.52 54.78
CA THR A 5 13.98 22.90 54.42
C THR A 5 15.45 23.05 54.01
N VAL A 6 15.64 23.47 52.74
CA VAL A 6 16.34 24.70 52.31
C VAL A 6 17.89 24.78 52.42
N ARG A 7 18.48 24.74 51.21
CA ARG A 7 19.50 25.63 50.59
C ARG A 7 21.01 25.30 50.60
N PRO A 8 21.71 25.69 49.50
CA PRO A 8 23.11 25.42 49.20
C PRO A 8 24.03 26.59 49.57
N GLU A 9 25.35 26.36 49.60
CA GLU A 9 26.34 27.44 49.50
C GLU A 9 27.54 27.05 48.61
N LEU A 10 27.85 27.99 47.70
CA LEU A 10 29.06 28.08 46.91
C LEU A 10 30.31 28.28 47.80
N ARG A 11 31.47 27.77 47.37
CA ARG A 11 32.74 28.47 47.66
C ARG A 11 33.80 28.34 46.56
N ARG A 12 34.09 29.53 46.04
CA ARG A 12 35.13 30.07 45.14
C ARG A 12 36.61 29.81 45.53
N ARG A 13 37.48 30.02 44.51
CA ARG A 13 38.93 30.39 44.49
C ARG A 13 39.94 29.24 44.67
N GLY A 14 41.08 29.15 43.98
CA GLY A 14 41.79 30.01 43.03
C GLY A 14 43.31 29.78 43.11
N ILE A 15 43.98 29.65 41.95
CA ILE A 15 45.34 30.13 41.55
C ILE A 15 46.58 29.85 42.46
N LEU A 16 47.62 29.19 41.88
CA LEU A 16 49.05 29.63 41.72
C LEU A 16 50.19 28.64 42.10
N ARG A 17 50.92 28.17 41.05
CA ARG A 17 52.38 28.03 40.77
C ARG A 17 53.45 27.42 41.75
N CYS A 18 54.43 26.80 41.06
CA CYS A 18 55.92 26.78 41.22
C CYS A 18 56.57 25.46 41.70
N LEU A 19 57.76 24.98 41.24
CA LEU A 19 58.69 25.18 40.10
C LEU A 19 59.88 24.17 40.26
N ILE A 20 60.45 23.69 39.14
CA ILE A 20 61.89 23.45 38.79
C ILE A 20 62.74 22.31 39.42
N ALA A 21 63.39 21.53 38.53
CA ALA A 21 64.85 21.24 38.42
C ALA A 21 65.12 20.25 37.24
N LEU A 22 66.16 20.29 36.38
CA LEU A 22 67.28 21.19 36.11
C LEU A 22 67.96 20.81 34.75
N VAL A 23 68.75 21.74 34.22
CA VAL A 23 69.38 21.90 32.89
C VAL A 23 70.66 21.08 32.66
N GLY A 24 71.01 20.81 31.38
CA GLY A 24 72.39 20.54 30.91
C GLY A 24 72.57 20.78 29.40
N ALA A 25 73.17 21.92 29.02
CA ALA A 25 73.42 22.42 27.66
C ALA A 25 74.80 22.01 27.09
N VAL A 26 75.02 22.15 25.76
CA VAL A 26 76.11 22.97 25.14
C VAL A 26 76.00 22.98 23.60
N CYS A 27 76.34 24.16 23.06
CA CYS A 27 76.28 24.76 21.73
C CYS A 27 76.98 24.08 20.54
N LEU A 28 76.47 24.31 19.32
CA LEU A 28 77.12 24.89 18.11
C LEU A 28 76.17 24.65 16.91
N GLY A 29 75.62 25.65 16.22
CA GLY A 29 76.30 26.33 15.11
C GLY A 29 75.30 26.54 13.95
N LEU A 30 75.21 27.78 13.45
CA LEU A 30 74.40 28.16 12.29
C LEU A 30 74.86 27.44 11.02
N THR A 31 73.93 26.81 10.30
CA THR A 31 73.92 26.72 8.84
C THR A 31 72.48 26.78 8.35
N LEU A 32 72.08 27.92 7.76
CA LEU A 32 70.88 28.02 6.94
C LEU A 32 71.10 27.25 5.64
N LEU A 33 70.32 26.20 5.41
CA LEU A 33 70.05 25.65 4.09
C LEU A 33 68.59 26.01 3.77
N ALA A 34 68.41 26.94 2.85
CA ALA A 34 67.12 27.26 2.25
C ALA A 34 66.69 26.07 1.37
N ALA A 35 65.65 25.36 1.79
CA ALA A 35 64.88 24.50 0.89
C ALA A 35 63.86 25.38 0.15
N PRO A 36 63.66 25.22 -1.17
CA PRO A 36 62.57 25.91 -1.85
C PRO A 36 61.23 25.44 -1.27
N PRO A 37 60.21 26.29 -1.19
CA PRO A 37 58.86 25.83 -0.86
C PRO A 37 58.44 24.82 -1.93
N ARG A 38 58.12 23.59 -1.50
CA ARG A 38 57.32 22.68 -2.33
C ARG A 38 56.00 23.41 -2.57
N ALA A 39 55.67 23.62 -3.85
CA ALA A 39 54.30 23.89 -4.23
C ALA A 39 53.44 22.77 -3.64
N ALA A 40 52.42 23.13 -2.86
CA ALA A 40 51.33 22.21 -2.59
C ALA A 40 50.77 21.83 -3.96
N ALA A 41 50.77 20.54 -4.28
CA ALA A 41 49.89 20.05 -5.31
C ALA A 41 48.48 20.39 -4.82
N ASP A 42 47.71 21.10 -5.63
CA ASP A 42 46.29 21.27 -5.40
C ASP A 42 45.70 19.86 -5.26
N GLU A 43 45.23 19.53 -4.05
CA GLU A 43 44.36 18.37 -3.85
C GLU A 43 43.12 18.64 -4.71
N GLU A 44 42.96 17.80 -5.74
CA GLU A 44 41.73 17.65 -6.49
C GLU A 44 40.58 17.57 -5.48
N PRO A 45 39.51 18.39 -5.62
CA PRO A 45 38.43 18.39 -4.65
C PRO A 45 37.84 16.99 -4.58
N ALA A 46 37.92 16.37 -3.40
CA ALA A 46 37.28 15.09 -3.15
C ALA A 46 35.81 15.19 -3.54
N THR A 47 35.37 14.30 -4.43
CA THR A 47 33.98 14.17 -4.84
C THR A 47 33.11 14.05 -3.58
N PRO A 48 32.07 14.88 -3.40
CA PRO A 48 31.17 14.75 -2.26
C PRO A 48 30.55 13.34 -2.23
N PRO A 49 30.30 12.75 -1.05
CA PRO A 49 29.64 11.45 -0.96
C PRO A 49 28.26 11.49 -1.64
N ARG A 50 27.98 10.50 -2.49
CA ARG A 50 26.69 10.36 -3.21
C ARG A 50 25.52 10.37 -2.22
N SER A 51 24.49 11.16 -2.50
CA SER A 51 23.26 11.16 -1.72
C SER A 51 22.35 10.00 -2.15
N GLY A 52 21.45 9.56 -1.26
CA GLY A 52 20.47 8.53 -1.61
C GLY A 52 19.58 8.86 -2.81
N MET A 53 19.34 10.16 -3.06
CA MET A 53 18.59 10.56 -4.24
C MET A 53 19.41 10.43 -5.53
N ASP A 54 20.70 10.77 -5.50
CA ASP A 54 21.56 10.63 -6.69
C ASP A 54 21.54 9.17 -7.18
N ASP A 55 21.55 8.23 -6.24
CA ASP A 55 21.44 6.79 -6.54
C ASP A 55 20.06 6.41 -7.09
N PHE A 56 18.97 6.91 -6.50
CA PHE A 56 17.61 6.67 -7.01
C PHE A 56 17.45 7.21 -8.43
N GLY A 57 17.92 8.43 -8.67
CA GLY A 57 17.88 9.04 -9.98
C GLY A 57 18.77 8.30 -11.00
N ALA A 58 20.00 7.94 -10.63
CA ALA A 58 20.87 7.14 -11.50
C ALA A 58 20.23 5.81 -11.89
N CYS A 59 19.48 5.19 -10.97
CA CYS A 59 18.66 4.02 -11.23
C CYS A 59 17.54 4.32 -12.24
N LEU A 60 16.78 5.41 -12.06
CA LEU A 60 15.71 5.82 -12.98
C LEU A 60 16.23 6.07 -14.40
N VAL A 61 17.38 6.73 -14.55
CA VAL A 61 18.00 6.97 -15.86
C VAL A 61 18.50 5.68 -16.50
N GLY A 62 19.02 4.75 -15.70
CA GLY A 62 19.51 3.45 -16.18
C GLY A 62 18.40 2.47 -16.55
N ARG A 63 17.28 2.47 -15.80
CA ARG A 63 16.16 1.53 -16.01
C ARG A 63 15.03 2.10 -16.86
N GLY A 64 14.94 3.42 -16.99
CA GLY A 64 13.85 4.12 -17.67
C GLY A 64 12.52 4.13 -16.91
N SER A 65 12.43 3.50 -15.74
CA SER A 65 11.24 3.52 -14.88
C SER A 65 11.57 3.32 -13.40
N GLY A 66 10.65 3.73 -12.53
CA GLY A 66 10.71 3.45 -11.10
C GLY A 66 9.48 3.92 -10.33
N SER A 67 9.49 3.67 -9.03
CA SER A 67 8.33 3.89 -8.17
C SER A 67 8.69 4.69 -6.92
N LEU A 68 7.90 5.72 -6.60
CA LEU A 68 8.09 6.56 -5.42
C LEU A 68 6.81 6.66 -4.59
N LEU A 69 6.93 6.42 -3.28
CA LEU A 69 5.82 6.47 -2.34
C LEU A 69 5.92 7.72 -1.45
N LEU A 70 4.92 8.59 -1.52
CA LEU A 70 4.75 9.74 -0.63
C LEU A 70 4.04 9.27 0.65
N LEU A 71 4.79 9.12 1.75
CA LEU A 71 4.30 8.64 3.04
C LEU A 71 4.12 9.80 4.02
N LEU A 72 2.89 10.22 4.25
CA LEU A 72 2.55 11.39 5.05
C LEU A 72 1.99 11.01 6.42
N ASP A 73 2.54 11.62 7.47
CA ASP A 73 2.01 11.51 8.82
C ASP A 73 0.60 12.12 8.92
N GLN A 74 -0.28 11.42 9.64
CA GLN A 74 -1.65 11.79 9.96
C GLN A 74 -1.90 11.88 11.47
N SER A 75 -0.85 11.79 12.30
CA SER A 75 -0.96 11.82 13.76
C SER A 75 -1.53 13.14 14.31
N GLY A 76 -2.04 13.08 15.54
CA GLY A 76 -2.79 14.17 16.15
C GLY A 76 -1.94 15.42 16.46
N SER A 77 -0.63 15.24 16.65
CA SER A 77 0.34 16.32 16.94
C SER A 77 0.40 17.37 15.82
N LEU A 78 0.10 16.96 14.59
CA LEU A 78 0.10 17.82 13.39
C LEU A 78 -0.83 19.03 13.49
N ARG A 79 -1.83 19.00 14.38
CA ARG A 79 -2.71 20.16 14.61
C ARG A 79 -1.97 21.34 15.26
N GLU A 80 -0.89 21.06 15.97
CA GLU A 80 -0.08 22.07 16.66
C GLU A 80 1.23 22.35 15.90
N THR A 81 1.86 21.30 15.37
CA THR A 81 3.17 21.37 14.70
C THR A 81 3.07 21.74 13.21
N ASP A 82 1.97 21.38 12.53
CA ASP A 82 1.75 21.66 11.11
C ASP A 82 0.34 22.26 10.80
N PRO A 83 -0.05 23.37 11.47
CA PRO A 83 -1.40 23.95 11.32
C PRO A 83 -1.68 24.51 9.93
N GLU A 84 -0.64 24.82 9.15
CA GLU A 84 -0.75 25.36 7.78
C GLU A 84 -0.58 24.29 6.69
N GLY A 85 -0.37 23.02 7.07
CA GLY A 85 -0.21 21.92 6.11
C GLY A 85 1.07 22.02 5.26
N THR A 86 2.17 22.46 5.86
CA THR A 86 3.51 22.54 5.25
C THR A 86 3.92 21.22 4.62
N ARG A 87 3.58 20.09 5.25
CA ARG A 87 3.88 18.75 4.69
C ARG A 87 3.14 18.49 3.38
N VAL A 88 1.90 18.98 3.26
CA VAL A 88 1.04 18.84 2.09
C VAL A 88 1.60 19.69 0.94
N GLN A 89 2.01 20.92 1.26
CA GLN A 89 2.62 21.84 0.30
C GLN A 89 3.95 21.28 -0.23
N ALA A 90 4.77 20.72 0.64
CA ALA A 90 6.05 20.12 0.27
C ALA A 90 5.91 18.83 -0.53
N ALA A 91 5.01 17.93 -0.13
CA ALA A 91 4.70 16.74 -0.91
C ALA A 91 4.12 17.08 -2.29
N SER A 92 3.31 18.15 -2.38
CA SER A 92 2.80 18.66 -3.66
C SER A 92 3.90 19.24 -4.54
N TYR A 93 4.84 19.98 -3.96
CA TYR A 93 6.00 20.51 -4.68
C TYR A 93 6.90 19.38 -5.19
N LEU A 94 7.21 18.39 -4.36
CA LEU A 94 7.97 17.21 -4.79
C LEU A 94 7.27 16.50 -5.96
N ALA A 95 5.94 16.36 -5.93
CA ALA A 95 5.18 15.79 -7.04
C ALA A 95 5.31 16.62 -8.34
N GLU A 96 5.31 17.96 -8.25
CA GLU A 96 5.56 18.84 -9.40
C GLU A 96 6.96 18.66 -9.98
N ARG A 97 7.99 18.61 -9.12
CA ARG A 97 9.38 18.40 -9.58
C ARG A 97 9.58 17.02 -10.21
N LEU A 98 8.94 15.98 -9.66
CA LEU A 98 8.96 14.64 -10.25
C LEU A 98 8.23 14.59 -11.60
N ALA A 99 7.14 15.35 -11.76
CA ALA A 99 6.44 15.46 -13.04
C ALA A 99 7.31 16.11 -14.12
N ASP A 100 8.00 17.21 -13.78
CA ASP A 100 8.94 17.88 -14.68
C ASP A 100 10.12 16.98 -15.04
N PHE A 101 10.65 16.23 -14.06
CA PHE A 101 11.72 15.26 -14.27
C PHE A 101 11.30 14.16 -15.26
N SER A 102 10.12 13.57 -15.06
CA SER A 102 9.56 12.52 -15.92
C SER A 102 9.44 13.00 -17.37
N GLU A 103 8.93 14.22 -17.59
CA GLU A 103 8.82 14.80 -18.94
C GLU A 103 10.19 15.01 -19.62
N ARG A 104 11.18 15.52 -18.87
CA ARG A 104 12.50 15.88 -19.40
C ARG A 104 13.38 14.66 -19.65
N SER A 105 13.49 13.78 -18.66
CA SER A 105 14.33 12.59 -18.72
C SER A 105 13.75 11.51 -19.63
N GLY A 106 12.43 11.48 -19.78
CA GLY A 106 11.69 10.39 -20.43
C GLY A 106 11.47 9.16 -19.53
N ALA A 107 11.95 9.19 -18.28
CA ALA A 107 11.77 8.10 -17.33
C ALA A 107 10.32 8.05 -16.80
N VAL A 108 9.74 6.86 -16.71
CA VAL A 108 8.39 6.65 -16.18
C VAL A 108 8.46 6.48 -14.66
N VAL A 109 7.99 7.47 -13.92
CA VAL A 109 7.97 7.41 -12.44
C VAL A 109 6.54 7.21 -11.95
N ASP A 110 6.23 6.05 -11.38
CA ASP A 110 4.94 5.82 -10.73
C ASP A 110 4.94 6.37 -9.30
N VAL A 111 3.94 7.17 -8.96
CA VAL A 111 3.79 7.76 -7.64
C VAL A 111 2.52 7.29 -6.96
N ARG A 112 2.63 6.98 -5.67
CA ARG A 112 1.48 6.72 -4.79
C ARG A 112 1.59 7.53 -3.51
N VAL A 113 0.43 7.92 -2.98
CA VAL A 113 0.31 8.65 -1.72
C VAL A 113 -0.29 7.74 -0.66
N ALA A 114 0.31 7.72 0.52
CA ALA A 114 -0.22 7.00 1.67
C ALA A 114 -0.14 7.86 2.93
N GLY A 115 -1.16 7.75 3.77
CA GLY A 115 -1.15 8.28 5.12
C GLY A 115 -0.73 7.22 6.14
N PHE A 116 -0.21 7.65 7.29
CA PHE A 116 -0.03 6.76 8.43
C PHE A 116 -0.36 7.40 9.78
N SER A 117 -0.85 6.56 10.70
CA SER A 117 -1.11 6.86 12.11
C SER A 117 -0.86 5.57 12.91
N ASP A 118 -1.88 5.00 13.56
CA ASP A 118 -1.93 3.62 14.05
C ASP A 118 -1.76 2.53 12.96
N SER A 119 -2.05 2.88 11.70
CA SER A 119 -2.06 1.99 10.54
C SER A 119 -1.55 2.68 9.28
N TYR A 120 -1.13 1.89 8.29
CA TYR A 120 -0.78 2.36 6.94
C TYR A 120 -2.04 2.42 6.07
N ALA A 121 -2.27 3.55 5.40
CA ALA A 121 -3.47 3.82 4.61
C ALA A 121 -3.13 4.44 3.25
N PRO A 122 -2.97 3.63 2.18
CA PRO A 122 -2.74 4.14 0.84
C PRO A 122 -4.02 4.79 0.28
N VAL A 123 -3.85 5.87 -0.49
CA VAL A 123 -4.96 6.57 -1.16
C VAL A 123 -4.72 6.61 -2.67
N GLY A 124 -5.76 6.22 -3.40
CA GLY A 124 -5.70 6.09 -4.84
C GLY A 124 -4.89 4.89 -5.32
N GLU A 125 -4.73 4.85 -6.64
CA GLU A 125 -3.90 3.88 -7.36
C GLU A 125 -2.53 4.48 -7.66
N TRP A 126 -1.56 3.63 -7.97
CA TRP A 126 -0.28 4.07 -8.54
C TRP A 126 -0.52 4.88 -9.81
N THR A 127 0.12 6.05 -9.90
CA THR A 127 -0.07 7.00 -11.00
C THR A 127 1.28 7.38 -11.58
N GLY A 128 1.53 7.03 -12.85
CA GLY A 128 2.72 7.48 -13.58
C GLY A 128 2.75 8.99 -13.69
N ILE A 129 3.65 9.67 -13.00
CA ILE A 129 3.63 11.11 -12.82
C ILE A 129 4.10 11.86 -14.08
N SER A 130 3.36 12.90 -14.44
CA SER A 130 3.61 13.79 -15.58
C SER A 130 2.88 15.12 -15.37
N PRO A 131 3.20 16.17 -16.15
CA PRO A 131 2.50 17.46 -16.06
C PRO A 131 0.98 17.33 -16.27
N ASP A 132 0.52 16.33 -17.03
CA ASP A 132 -0.90 16.10 -17.33
C ASP A 132 -1.69 15.50 -16.15
N ASN A 133 -1.02 14.82 -15.20
CA ASN A 133 -1.68 14.07 -14.14
C ASN A 133 -1.19 14.37 -12.71
N VAL A 134 -0.18 15.24 -12.56
CA VAL A 134 0.30 15.72 -11.25
C VAL A 134 -0.84 16.27 -10.38
N ALA A 135 -1.87 16.86 -10.99
CA ALA A 135 -3.05 17.34 -10.28
C ALA A 135 -3.80 16.23 -9.51
N ALA A 136 -3.83 14.99 -10.03
CA ALA A 136 -4.45 13.86 -9.34
C ALA A 136 -3.62 13.41 -8.12
N VAL A 137 -2.30 13.41 -8.25
CA VAL A 137 -1.39 13.10 -7.13
C VAL A 137 -1.53 14.16 -6.04
N LYS A 138 -1.56 15.45 -6.40
CA LYS A 138 -1.79 16.57 -5.47
C LYS A 138 -3.14 16.45 -4.76
N GLN A 139 -4.20 16.03 -5.46
CA GLN A 139 -5.49 15.79 -4.83
C GLN A 139 -5.42 14.68 -3.77
N SER A 140 -4.67 13.61 -4.02
CA SER A 140 -4.43 12.55 -3.03
C SER A 140 -3.61 13.02 -1.84
N VAL A 141 -2.59 13.85 -2.08
CA VAL A 141 -1.78 14.53 -1.04
C VAL A 141 -2.66 15.42 -0.16
N GLU A 142 -3.53 16.25 -0.75
CA GLU A 142 -4.48 17.09 -0.03
C GLU A 142 -5.49 16.27 0.78
N ALA A 143 -6.01 15.18 0.21
CA ALA A 143 -6.96 14.30 0.89
C ALA A 143 -6.35 13.70 2.17
N ILE A 144 -5.15 13.13 2.08
CA ILE A 144 -4.40 12.62 3.25
C ILE A 144 -4.06 13.74 4.22
N GLY A 145 -3.59 14.87 3.72
CA GLY A 145 -3.23 16.04 4.53
C GLY A 145 -4.37 16.59 5.38
N SER A 146 -5.60 16.48 4.89
CA SER A 146 -6.81 16.91 5.59
C SER A 146 -7.35 15.88 6.61
N ASP A 147 -6.99 14.60 6.46
CA ASP A 147 -7.43 13.49 7.32
C ASP A 147 -6.46 13.31 8.51
N ILE A 148 -6.49 14.25 9.47
CA ILE A 148 -5.71 14.11 10.71
C ILE A 148 -6.46 13.19 11.69
N ARG A 149 -5.75 12.16 12.16
CA ARG A 149 -6.21 11.13 13.10
C ARG A 149 -5.65 11.38 14.49
N ASP A 150 -6.35 10.90 15.49
CA ASP A 150 -6.08 11.25 16.90
C ASP A 150 -5.09 10.31 17.60
N TYR A 151 -4.67 9.20 16.98
CA TYR A 151 -3.95 8.12 17.66
C TYR A 151 -2.72 7.63 16.90
N ASP A 152 -1.62 7.49 17.64
CA ASP A 152 -0.29 6.96 17.28
C ASP A 152 0.45 7.70 16.17
N THR A 153 1.78 7.59 16.26
CA THR A 153 2.78 7.86 15.22
C THR A 153 3.61 6.58 15.03
N ASP A 154 3.04 5.56 14.36
CA ASP A 154 3.63 4.22 14.26
C ASP A 154 4.47 4.04 12.98
N TYR A 155 5.76 4.38 13.08
CA TYR A 155 6.72 4.24 11.97
C TYR A 155 6.94 2.80 11.51
N TRP A 156 6.82 1.80 12.41
CA TRP A 156 7.03 0.40 12.03
C TRP A 156 5.94 -0.01 11.05
N THR A 157 4.68 0.25 11.41
CA THR A 157 3.53 -0.10 10.57
C THR A 157 3.53 0.70 9.26
N ALA A 158 3.92 1.98 9.33
CA ALA A 158 4.03 2.84 8.16
C ALA A 158 5.07 2.34 7.15
N LEU A 159 6.29 2.06 7.62
CA LEU A 159 7.40 1.63 6.77
C LEU A 159 7.22 0.21 6.22
N GLU A 160 6.69 -0.72 7.01
CA GLU A 160 6.38 -2.07 6.50
C GLU A 160 5.23 -2.04 5.48
N GLY A 161 4.19 -1.23 5.71
CA GLY A 161 3.12 -1.03 4.76
C GLY A 161 3.62 -0.45 3.44
N ALA A 162 4.43 0.61 3.50
CA ALA A 162 5.05 1.23 2.32
C ALA A 162 5.98 0.26 1.57
N ARG A 163 6.79 -0.54 2.28
CA ARG A 163 7.65 -1.57 1.69
C ARG A 163 6.83 -2.58 0.91
N GLN A 164 5.76 -3.12 1.51
CA GLN A 164 4.89 -4.09 0.85
C GLN A 164 4.22 -3.50 -0.40
N ASP A 165 3.76 -2.25 -0.32
CA ASP A 165 3.09 -1.58 -1.42
C ASP A 165 4.01 -1.33 -2.62
N LEU A 166 5.28 -0.96 -2.35
CA LEU A 166 6.32 -0.83 -3.37
C LEU A 166 6.69 -2.18 -3.98
N VAL A 167 6.92 -3.22 -3.18
CA VAL A 167 7.30 -4.54 -3.67
C VAL A 167 6.19 -5.20 -4.49
N ASP A 168 4.92 -4.93 -4.17
CA ASP A 168 3.77 -5.46 -4.92
C ASP A 168 3.55 -4.77 -6.28
N HIS A 169 4.07 -3.55 -6.47
CA HIS A 169 3.86 -2.75 -7.69
C HIS A 169 5.09 -2.67 -8.59
N ASP A 170 6.26 -2.40 -8.01
CA ASP A 170 7.45 -2.05 -8.77
C ASP A 170 8.22 -3.27 -9.26
N GLU A 171 8.33 -3.43 -10.57
CA GLU A 171 9.16 -4.46 -11.23
C GLU A 171 10.55 -3.93 -11.65
N SER A 172 10.77 -2.61 -11.62
CA SER A 172 12.00 -1.96 -12.11
C SER A 172 13.20 -2.17 -11.17
N GLY A 173 12.94 -2.28 -9.86
CA GLY A 173 13.94 -2.27 -8.80
C GLY A 173 14.37 -0.87 -8.35
N CYS A 174 13.90 0.20 -8.99
CA CYS A 174 14.16 1.58 -8.59
C CYS A 174 13.01 2.07 -7.69
N ARG A 175 13.22 2.03 -6.36
CA ARG A 175 12.17 2.28 -5.37
C ARG A 175 12.59 3.35 -4.37
N ALA A 176 11.68 4.27 -4.04
CA ALA A 176 11.92 5.28 -3.02
C ALA A 176 10.69 5.52 -2.13
N ILE A 177 10.94 5.91 -0.87
CA ILE A 177 9.92 6.41 0.05
C ILE A 177 10.31 7.83 0.47
N ALA A 178 9.44 8.80 0.19
CA ALA A 178 9.52 10.13 0.78
C ALA A 178 8.61 10.18 2.01
N TRP A 179 9.24 10.17 3.18
CA TRP A 179 8.59 10.01 4.47
C TRP A 179 8.54 11.34 5.22
N PHE A 180 7.32 11.87 5.42
CA PHE A 180 7.06 13.14 6.09
C PHE A 180 6.51 12.89 7.49
N SER A 181 7.14 13.44 8.54
CA SER A 181 6.66 13.35 9.93
C SER A 181 7.10 14.57 10.76
N ASP A 182 6.32 14.90 11.78
CA ASP A 182 6.53 16.04 12.70
C ASP A 182 7.02 15.64 14.09
N GLY A 183 7.30 14.36 14.33
CA GLY A 183 7.34 13.83 15.68
C GLY A 183 8.28 12.65 15.87
N ALA A 184 8.21 12.08 17.07
CA ALA A 184 8.89 10.83 17.40
C ALA A 184 7.95 9.64 17.13
N PHE A 185 8.53 8.45 17.10
CA PHE A 185 7.74 7.22 17.20
C PHE A 185 7.06 7.18 18.56
N ASP A 186 5.73 7.27 18.58
CA ASP A 186 4.93 7.40 19.79
C ASP A 186 3.63 6.60 19.64
N LEU A 187 3.27 5.83 20.66
CA LEU A 187 2.04 5.05 20.67
C LEU A 187 1.12 5.53 21.81
N ASP A 188 -0.17 5.63 21.52
CA ASP A 188 -1.11 6.09 22.52
C ASP A 188 -1.64 4.96 23.41
N VAL A 189 -1.86 5.29 24.68
CA VAL A 189 -2.51 4.41 25.64
C VAL A 189 -3.96 4.15 25.20
N ARG A 190 -4.33 2.87 25.12
CA ARG A 190 -5.66 2.39 24.73
C ARG A 190 -6.60 2.36 25.94
N ASP A 191 -6.87 3.53 26.51
CA ASP A 191 -7.56 3.71 27.79
C ASP A 191 -9.03 3.25 27.77
N THR A 192 -9.73 3.38 26.65
CA THR A 192 -11.13 2.99 26.51
C THR A 192 -11.33 1.75 25.65
N ARG A 193 -12.43 1.02 25.92
CA ARG A 193 -12.83 -0.13 25.11
C ARG A 193 -13.15 0.26 23.66
N ALA A 194 -13.72 1.44 23.44
CA ALA A 194 -14.06 1.90 22.09
C ALA A 194 -12.81 2.04 21.22
N VAL A 195 -11.72 2.58 21.77
CA VAL A 195 -10.43 2.69 21.07
C VAL A 195 -9.85 1.31 20.79
N ARG A 196 -9.83 0.41 21.78
CA ARG A 196 -9.35 -0.98 21.58
C ARG A 196 -10.15 -1.74 20.51
N ASP A 197 -11.46 -1.57 20.48
CA ASP A 197 -12.32 -2.19 19.47
C ASP A 197 -12.08 -1.60 18.07
N ALA A 198 -11.60 -0.35 17.95
CA ALA A 198 -11.35 0.34 16.69
C ALA A 198 -9.95 0.06 16.10
N ILE A 199 -8.90 0.17 16.92
CA ILE A 199 -7.49 0.16 16.46
C ILE A 199 -6.62 -0.89 17.17
N GLY A 200 -7.25 -1.79 17.96
CA GLY A 200 -6.57 -2.88 18.64
C GLY A 200 -5.89 -2.50 19.96
N SER A 201 -5.50 -3.52 20.72
CA SER A 201 -4.82 -3.40 22.03
C SER A 201 -3.37 -3.86 22.03
N GLU A 202 -2.86 -4.34 20.91
CA GLU A 202 -1.49 -4.84 20.74
C GLU A 202 -1.00 -4.48 19.33
N LYS A 203 0.32 -4.50 19.14
CA LYS A 203 0.97 -4.23 17.85
C LYS A 203 1.71 -5.47 17.34
N PRO A 204 1.83 -5.67 16.01
CA PRO A 204 2.40 -6.89 15.43
C PRO A 204 3.87 -7.13 15.82
N TYR A 205 4.65 -6.06 16.04
CA TYR A 205 6.05 -6.09 16.48
C TYR A 205 6.23 -6.24 18.00
N ALA A 206 5.14 -6.22 18.78
CA ALA A 206 5.16 -6.35 20.23
C ALA A 206 4.12 -7.38 20.72
N PRO A 207 4.20 -8.65 20.29
CA PRO A 207 3.18 -9.65 20.59
C PRO A 207 3.04 -9.89 22.10
N GLY A 208 1.80 -9.88 22.61
CA GLY A 208 1.51 -10.07 24.04
C GLY A 208 1.84 -8.88 24.93
N VAL A 209 2.12 -7.71 24.34
CA VAL A 209 2.24 -6.43 25.05
C VAL A 209 0.95 -5.64 24.85
N SER A 210 0.14 -5.55 25.89
CA SER A 210 -1.07 -4.74 25.89
C SER A 210 -0.73 -3.25 25.98
N LEU A 211 -1.38 -2.44 25.15
CA LEU A 211 -1.28 -0.98 25.12
C LEU A 211 -2.27 -0.28 26.07
N ASP A 212 -2.89 -1.01 26.99
CA ASP A 212 -3.93 -0.49 27.89
C ASP A 212 -3.34 0.43 28.98
N GLU A 213 -2.03 0.41 29.18
CA GLU A 213 -1.28 1.19 30.18
C GLU A 213 0.02 1.74 29.58
N GLU A 214 0.52 2.87 30.12
CA GLU A 214 1.76 3.53 29.69
C GLU A 214 2.98 2.59 29.67
N SER A 215 3.07 1.67 30.64
CA SER A 215 4.19 0.71 30.69
C SER A 215 4.17 -0.29 29.53
N GLY A 216 2.99 -0.58 28.99
CA GLY A 216 2.80 -1.41 27.81
C GLY A 216 3.18 -0.67 26.53
N VAL A 217 2.74 0.57 26.41
CA VAL A 217 3.15 1.51 25.35
C VAL A 217 4.68 1.61 25.25
N ALA A 218 5.36 1.97 26.34
CA ALA A 218 6.82 2.12 26.34
C ALA A 218 7.56 0.81 25.96
N ARG A 219 7.00 -0.35 26.32
CA ARG A 219 7.55 -1.65 25.92
C ARG A 219 7.31 -1.96 24.44
N ALA A 220 6.15 -1.59 23.91
CA ALA A 220 5.84 -1.75 22.50
C ALA A 220 6.70 -0.82 21.64
N GLU A 221 6.92 0.43 22.07
CA GLU A 221 7.83 1.37 21.41
C GLU A 221 9.27 0.86 21.38
N ALA A 222 9.78 0.42 22.53
CA ALA A 222 11.12 -0.19 22.58
C ALA A 222 11.23 -1.42 21.66
N ALA A 223 10.17 -2.24 21.56
CA ALA A 223 10.13 -3.38 20.66
C ALA A 223 10.10 -2.96 19.18
N GLY A 224 9.31 -1.93 18.83
CA GLY A 224 9.23 -1.38 17.48
C GLY A 224 10.58 -0.81 17.04
N VAL A 225 11.19 0.06 17.85
CA VAL A 225 12.53 0.62 17.58
C VAL A 225 13.59 -0.48 17.45
N ALA A 226 13.56 -1.47 18.34
CA ALA A 226 14.49 -2.59 18.29
C ALA A 226 14.32 -3.43 17.01
N ASP A 227 13.10 -3.66 16.55
CA ASP A 227 12.87 -4.43 15.32
C ASP A 227 13.20 -3.63 14.05
N ILE A 228 12.99 -2.30 14.06
CA ILE A 228 13.41 -1.44 12.96
C ILE A 228 14.93 -1.47 12.82
N CYS A 229 15.66 -1.27 13.92
CA CYS A 229 17.10 -0.98 13.90
C CYS A 229 18.03 -2.15 14.21
N ARG A 230 17.53 -3.35 14.54
CA ARG A 230 18.38 -4.54 14.64
C ARG A 230 18.96 -4.92 13.27
N ASP A 231 20.05 -5.66 13.29
CA ASP A 231 20.56 -6.34 12.11
C ASP A 231 19.46 -7.20 11.48
N THR A 232 19.32 -7.12 10.16
CA THR A 232 18.26 -7.76 9.34
C THR A 232 16.83 -7.27 9.69
N GLY A 233 16.71 -6.19 10.45
CA GLY A 233 15.44 -5.55 10.85
C GLY A 233 14.71 -4.88 9.69
N LEU A 234 13.67 -4.10 9.98
CA LEU A 234 12.87 -3.45 8.95
C LEU A 234 13.70 -2.47 8.10
N ALA A 235 14.63 -1.73 8.71
CA ALA A 235 15.52 -0.82 7.97
C ALA A 235 16.40 -1.57 6.95
N ASP A 236 16.93 -2.74 7.33
CA ASP A 236 17.70 -3.57 6.41
C ASP A 236 16.82 -4.28 5.38
N GLN A 237 15.57 -4.64 5.70
CA GLN A 237 14.63 -5.18 4.72
C GLN A 237 14.29 -4.15 3.64
N LEU A 238 14.09 -2.88 4.01
CA LEU A 238 13.91 -1.77 3.05
C LEU A 238 15.14 -1.63 2.15
N ARG A 239 16.32 -1.50 2.75
CA ARG A 239 17.58 -1.32 2.02
C ARG A 239 17.91 -2.51 1.11
N GLY A 240 17.80 -3.72 1.64
CA GLY A 240 18.01 -4.97 0.90
C GLY A 240 16.98 -5.22 -0.20
N SER A 241 15.85 -4.49 -0.19
CA SER A 241 14.85 -4.50 -1.27
C SER A 241 15.05 -3.35 -2.27
N GLY A 242 16.17 -2.62 -2.19
CA GLY A 242 16.52 -1.50 -3.06
C GLY A 242 15.72 -0.22 -2.79
N VAL A 243 15.11 -0.09 -1.60
CA VAL A 243 14.28 1.09 -1.27
C VAL A 243 15.15 2.20 -0.68
N VAL A 244 15.21 3.33 -1.39
CA VAL A 244 15.82 4.58 -0.90
C VAL A 244 14.86 5.28 0.07
N LEU A 245 15.37 5.69 1.24
CA LEU A 245 14.58 6.43 2.24
C LEU A 245 14.95 7.91 2.24
N LEU A 246 13.97 8.76 1.96
CA LEU A 246 14.07 10.21 2.07
C LEU A 246 13.25 10.66 3.28
N GLY A 247 13.91 11.05 4.36
CA GLY A 247 13.24 11.50 5.57
C GLY A 247 13.05 13.02 5.57
N ILE A 248 11.81 13.47 5.79
CA ILE A 248 11.43 14.88 5.85
C ILE A 248 10.81 15.16 7.21
N GLY A 249 11.61 15.76 8.10
CA GLY A 249 11.19 16.11 9.45
C GLY A 249 10.66 17.54 9.53
N LEU A 250 9.45 17.72 10.07
CA LEU A 250 8.84 19.03 10.30
C LEU A 250 9.32 19.58 11.65
N GLU A 251 10.16 20.62 11.66
CA GLU A 251 10.68 21.19 12.90
C GLU A 251 9.69 22.22 13.46
N ALA A 252 9.05 21.89 14.59
CA ALA A 252 8.26 22.81 15.38
C ALA A 252 8.68 22.76 16.86
N GLY A 253 9.66 23.58 17.24
CA GLY A 253 10.13 23.64 18.64
C GLY A 253 11.16 22.55 18.99
N ASP A 254 10.91 21.76 20.04
CA ASP A 254 11.82 20.73 20.58
C ASP A 254 11.54 19.31 20.02
N THR A 255 11.06 19.18 18.78
CA THR A 255 10.72 17.89 18.14
C THR A 255 11.90 16.91 18.11
N ASP A 256 11.70 15.65 18.53
CA ASP A 256 12.72 14.60 18.45
C ASP A 256 12.63 13.79 17.14
N LEU A 257 13.49 14.14 16.18
CA LEU A 257 13.63 13.45 14.89
C LEU A 257 14.77 12.42 14.89
N THR A 258 15.33 12.07 16.05
CA THR A 258 16.55 11.25 16.15
C THR A 258 16.36 9.87 15.56
N LEU A 259 15.24 9.20 15.86
CA LEU A 259 14.96 7.88 15.31
C LEU A 259 14.82 7.91 13.79
N MET A 260 14.06 8.88 13.26
CA MET A 260 13.87 9.05 11.83
C MET A 260 15.22 9.22 11.12
N ARG A 261 16.09 10.08 11.63
CA ARG A 261 17.47 10.28 11.14
C ARG A 261 18.30 9.00 11.18
N ARG A 262 18.16 8.18 12.24
CA ARG A 262 18.87 6.89 12.34
C ARG A 262 18.40 5.91 11.28
N VAL A 263 17.10 5.80 11.06
CA VAL A 263 16.52 4.89 10.06
C VAL A 263 16.95 5.29 8.64
N THR A 264 16.99 6.59 8.33
CA THR A 264 17.36 7.05 6.99
C THR A 264 18.87 7.07 6.74
N LEU A 265 19.67 7.59 7.67
CA LEU A 265 21.10 7.85 7.44
C LEU A 265 22.05 6.80 8.02
N ALA A 266 21.69 6.11 9.11
CA ALA A 266 22.64 5.39 9.95
C ALA A 266 22.69 3.87 9.70
N GLY A 267 22.60 3.45 8.44
CA GLY A 267 22.71 2.04 8.05
C GLY A 267 24.17 1.55 7.98
N GLY A 268 24.50 0.46 8.67
CA GLY A 268 25.84 -0.13 8.67
C GLY A 268 26.95 0.89 8.98
N ASP A 269 27.93 1.01 8.09
CA ASP A 269 29.08 1.90 8.22
C ASP A 269 28.73 3.40 8.12
N ASN A 270 27.56 3.76 7.59
CA ASN A 270 27.10 5.15 7.48
C ASN A 270 26.76 5.78 8.84
N ALA A 271 26.57 4.96 9.89
CA ALA A 271 26.28 5.46 11.23
C ALA A 271 27.38 6.40 11.76
N ALA A 272 28.65 6.06 11.49
CA ALA A 272 29.79 6.84 11.94
C ALA A 272 29.89 8.20 11.24
N SER A 273 29.67 8.25 9.92
CA SER A 273 29.67 9.49 9.14
C SER A 273 28.50 10.40 9.49
N ALA A 274 27.33 9.82 9.81
CA ALA A 274 26.15 10.56 10.26
C ALA A 274 26.23 11.05 11.72
N GLY A 275 27.19 10.55 12.51
CA GLY A 275 27.28 10.86 13.95
C GLY A 275 26.11 10.31 14.76
N LEU A 276 25.52 9.20 14.34
CA LEU A 276 24.32 8.59 14.91
C LEU A 276 24.61 7.14 15.36
N GLU A 277 23.75 6.59 16.21
CA GLU A 277 23.75 5.15 16.48
C GLU A 277 23.27 4.39 15.25
N SER A 278 23.87 3.21 14.99
CA SER A 278 23.48 2.38 13.86
C SER A 278 22.01 1.94 13.93
N CYS A 279 21.44 1.73 12.74
CA CYS A 279 20.10 1.22 12.52
C CYS A 279 20.13 0.25 11.33
N GLY A 280 20.32 -1.04 11.66
CA GLY A 280 20.59 -2.09 10.68
C GLY A 280 22.08 -2.19 10.29
N ALA A 281 22.41 -3.30 9.62
CA ALA A 281 23.76 -3.64 9.18
C ALA A 281 24.05 -3.19 7.73
N LEU A 282 23.02 -2.89 6.92
CA LEU A 282 23.19 -2.51 5.53
C LEU A 282 23.38 -1.00 5.39
N SER A 283 24.37 -0.59 4.60
CA SER A 283 24.66 0.81 4.28
C SER A 283 24.10 1.28 2.92
N SER A 284 23.71 0.35 2.06
CA SER A 284 23.23 0.64 0.70
C SER A 284 21.81 0.12 0.48
N PRO A 285 20.94 0.89 -0.21
CA PRO A 285 21.20 2.25 -0.67
C PRO A 285 21.27 3.24 0.51
N PRO A 286 22.11 4.29 0.42
CA PRO A 286 22.09 5.37 1.39
C PRO A 286 20.74 6.10 1.33
N GLY A 287 20.27 6.59 2.48
CA GLY A 287 19.12 7.48 2.54
C GLY A 287 19.54 8.95 2.59
N ALA A 288 18.55 9.84 2.65
CA ALA A 288 18.75 11.26 2.90
C ALA A 288 17.79 11.75 3.98
N PHE A 289 18.14 12.84 4.66
CA PHE A 289 17.31 13.45 5.69
C PHE A 289 17.34 14.97 5.59
N TYR A 290 16.16 15.57 5.61
CA TYR A 290 15.95 17.00 5.49
C TYR A 290 15.10 17.49 6.66
N THR A 291 15.48 18.62 7.25
CA THR A 291 14.68 19.30 8.27
C THR A 291 13.92 20.47 7.65
N ALA A 292 12.68 20.66 8.07
CA ALA A 292 11.85 21.77 7.64
C ALA A 292 11.74 22.78 8.79
N GLY A 293 12.58 23.81 8.77
CA GLY A 293 12.43 25.00 9.64
C GLY A 293 11.32 25.96 9.18
N GLY A 294 10.53 25.57 8.18
CA GLY A 294 9.49 26.34 7.49
C GLY A 294 9.36 25.90 6.03
N ILE A 295 8.24 26.25 5.38
CA ILE A 295 7.96 25.88 3.98
C ILE A 295 9.09 26.25 3.04
N ASP A 296 9.66 27.45 3.18
CA ASP A 296 10.68 27.97 2.27
C ASP A 296 11.98 27.14 2.32
N GLN A 297 12.40 26.73 3.52
CA GLN A 297 13.58 25.88 3.70
C GLN A 297 13.33 24.47 3.20
N LEU A 298 12.09 23.99 3.27
CA LEU A 298 11.71 22.69 2.76
C LEU A 298 11.66 22.68 1.22
N LEU A 299 11.12 23.74 0.61
CA LEU A 299 11.19 23.93 -0.85
C LEU A 299 12.65 23.99 -1.32
N LEU A 300 13.52 24.73 -0.62
CA LEU A 300 14.95 24.77 -0.90
C LEU A 300 15.62 23.40 -0.69
N ALA A 301 15.25 22.66 0.34
CA ALA A 301 15.78 21.31 0.57
C ALA A 301 15.36 20.35 -0.55
N PHE A 302 14.13 20.44 -1.03
CA PHE A 302 13.62 19.62 -2.14
C PHE A 302 14.16 20.05 -3.50
N ASP A 303 14.39 21.34 -3.72
CA ASP A 303 15.05 21.78 -4.94
C ASP A 303 16.52 21.39 -4.91
N ALA A 304 17.16 21.34 -3.74
CA ALA A 304 18.53 20.83 -3.62
C ALA A 304 18.67 19.35 -4.00
N ILE A 305 17.54 18.63 -4.06
CA ILE A 305 17.44 17.28 -4.59
C ILE A 305 17.46 17.37 -6.11
N GLY A 306 18.66 17.38 -6.68
CA GLY A 306 18.86 17.40 -8.13
C GLY A 306 18.25 16.18 -8.82
N THR A 307 17.78 16.37 -10.04
CA THR A 307 17.53 15.24 -10.93
C THR A 307 18.85 14.81 -11.58
N PRO A 308 19.03 13.53 -11.95
CA PRO A 308 20.21 13.10 -12.67
C PRO A 308 20.43 13.92 -13.95
N GLY A 309 21.58 14.58 -14.03
CA GLY A 309 21.95 15.48 -15.12
C GLY A 309 21.60 16.95 -14.91
N ASP A 310 21.00 17.27 -13.77
CA ASP A 310 21.01 18.63 -13.23
C ASP A 310 22.27 18.86 -12.40
N THR A 311 22.91 20.00 -12.63
CA THR A 311 23.90 20.54 -11.71
C THR A 311 23.20 21.37 -10.66
N VAL A 312 23.31 21.02 -9.39
CA VAL A 312 22.70 21.78 -8.31
C VAL A 312 23.77 22.51 -7.53
N ARG A 313 23.92 23.81 -7.81
CA ARG A 313 24.82 24.67 -7.05
C ARG A 313 24.04 25.40 -5.97
N SER A 314 24.07 24.85 -4.76
CA SER A 314 23.60 25.53 -3.56
C SER A 314 24.63 26.56 -3.10
N SER A 315 24.19 27.81 -2.92
CA SER A 315 25.03 28.91 -2.49
C SER A 315 24.28 29.84 -1.54
N SER A 316 25.01 30.51 -0.66
CA SER A 316 24.47 31.59 0.18
C SER A 316 25.12 32.89 -0.24
N VAL A 317 24.33 33.87 -0.65
CA VAL A 317 24.79 35.20 -1.06
C VAL A 317 24.26 36.27 -0.11
N GLU A 318 25.01 37.36 0.07
CA GLU A 318 24.57 38.46 0.92
C GLU A 318 23.43 39.25 0.27
N ILE A 319 22.50 39.78 1.06
CA ILE A 319 21.46 40.67 0.55
C ILE A 319 22.06 42.07 0.35
N CYS A 320 22.05 42.54 -0.90
CA CYS A 320 22.54 43.87 -1.22
C CYS A 320 21.62 44.98 -0.69
N GLN A 321 22.20 45.98 -0.03
CA GLN A 321 21.43 47.04 0.63
C GLN A 321 21.26 48.26 -0.30
N GLY A 322 20.02 48.52 -0.72
CA GLY A 322 19.62 49.66 -1.55
C GLY A 322 19.99 49.59 -3.04
N GLN A 323 21.16 49.04 -3.38
CA GLN A 323 21.64 48.84 -4.76
C GLN A 323 22.46 47.56 -4.86
N VAL A 324 22.63 47.03 -6.07
CA VAL A 324 23.44 45.83 -6.34
C VAL A 324 24.88 46.00 -5.84
N CYS A 325 25.41 44.93 -5.24
CA CYS A 325 26.70 44.83 -4.58
C CYS A 325 27.44 43.59 -5.08
N ALA A 326 28.77 43.58 -5.00
CA ALA A 326 29.57 42.47 -5.54
C ALA A 326 29.42 41.17 -4.74
N ASP A 327 29.28 41.27 -3.40
CA ASP A 327 29.20 40.12 -2.49
C ASP A 327 27.82 39.43 -2.50
N GLY A 328 26.81 40.07 -3.09
CA GLY A 328 25.45 39.54 -3.26
C GLY A 328 25.13 39.09 -4.68
N GLU A 329 26.14 38.99 -5.55
CA GLU A 329 25.98 38.62 -6.96
C GLU A 329 26.41 37.16 -7.20
N LEU A 330 25.47 36.33 -7.64
CA LEU A 330 25.73 34.98 -8.12
C LEU A 330 25.93 35.01 -9.64
N SER A 331 26.96 34.33 -10.14
CA SER A 331 27.25 34.26 -11.57
C SER A 331 27.49 32.84 -12.07
N PHE A 332 27.02 32.60 -13.30
CA PHE A 332 27.19 31.35 -14.03
C PHE A 332 27.29 31.63 -15.54
N VAL A 333 27.99 30.76 -16.26
CA VAL A 333 28.19 30.82 -17.71
C VAL A 333 27.41 29.72 -18.40
N LEU A 334 26.61 30.10 -19.40
CA LEU A 334 25.82 29.20 -20.24
C LEU A 334 26.34 29.15 -21.67
N ASP A 335 26.16 27.99 -22.32
CA ASP A 335 26.30 27.81 -23.76
C ASP A 335 25.28 26.77 -24.25
N LYS A 336 25.44 26.30 -25.50
CA LYS A 336 24.54 25.34 -26.17
C LYS A 336 24.51 23.93 -25.56
N SER A 337 25.33 23.67 -24.55
CA SER A 337 25.32 22.40 -23.81
C SER A 337 24.28 22.38 -22.68
N VAL A 338 23.74 23.54 -22.30
CA VAL A 338 22.69 23.69 -21.28
C VAL A 338 21.40 24.10 -21.98
N ASP A 339 20.30 23.40 -21.68
CA ASP A 339 19.01 23.66 -22.33
C ASP A 339 18.08 24.47 -21.42
N THR A 340 18.15 24.26 -20.11
CA THR A 340 17.34 25.01 -19.14
C THR A 340 18.12 25.38 -17.89
N VAL A 341 17.72 26.48 -17.26
CA VAL A 341 18.19 26.89 -15.95
C VAL A 341 16.99 27.05 -15.04
N HIS A 342 17.07 26.48 -13.85
CA HIS A 342 16.11 26.73 -12.78
C HIS A 342 16.82 27.35 -11.59
N VAL A 343 16.24 28.37 -10.98
CA VAL A 343 16.77 29.04 -9.81
C VAL A 343 15.67 29.09 -8.76
N LEU A 344 15.91 28.47 -7.62
CA LEU A 344 15.11 28.68 -6.42
C LEU A 344 15.93 29.46 -5.41
N ALA A 345 15.40 30.61 -4.99
CA ALA A 345 16.06 31.48 -4.05
C ALA A 345 15.15 31.79 -2.86
N THR A 346 15.63 31.51 -1.65
CA THR A 346 14.90 31.63 -0.39
C THR A 346 15.62 32.56 0.57
N THR A 347 14.87 33.39 1.30
CA THR A 347 15.41 34.31 2.31
C THR A 347 14.53 34.41 3.55
N ASP A 348 15.08 34.89 4.67
CA ASP A 348 14.32 35.23 5.88
C ASP A 348 13.56 36.57 5.77
N VAL A 349 13.78 37.32 4.69
CA VAL A 349 13.34 38.72 4.56
C VAL A 349 12.22 38.84 3.54
N ASP A 350 11.11 39.50 3.94
CA ASP A 350 9.98 39.73 3.04
C ASP A 350 10.29 40.81 1.98
N ASP A 351 9.75 40.60 0.78
CA ASP A 351 9.64 41.61 -0.28
C ASP A 351 10.99 42.12 -0.84
N LEU A 352 11.95 41.21 -1.07
CA LEU A 352 13.17 41.52 -1.82
C LEU A 352 12.88 41.69 -3.32
N ASP A 353 13.74 42.45 -4.00
CA ASP A 353 13.79 42.49 -5.47
C ASP A 353 14.99 41.67 -5.96
N ALA A 354 14.78 40.79 -6.95
CA ALA A 354 15.86 40.11 -7.64
C ALA A 354 16.23 40.83 -8.94
N TYR A 355 17.52 41.00 -9.19
CA TYR A 355 18.09 41.71 -10.33
C TYR A 355 18.80 40.69 -11.21
N LEU A 356 18.16 40.31 -12.33
CA LEU A 356 18.68 39.34 -13.28
C LEU A 356 19.36 40.05 -14.46
N TYR A 357 20.59 39.67 -14.78
CA TYR A 357 21.40 40.22 -15.87
C TYR A 357 21.63 39.15 -16.95
N PRO A 358 20.94 39.25 -18.10
CA PRO A 358 21.26 38.45 -19.28
C PRO A 358 22.65 38.81 -19.86
N PRO A 359 23.28 37.89 -20.60
CA PRO A 359 24.53 38.12 -21.32
C PRO A 359 24.51 39.41 -22.15
N GLY A 360 25.51 40.27 -21.91
CA GLY A 360 25.68 41.53 -22.64
C GLY A 360 24.69 42.64 -22.28
N ALA A 361 23.77 42.42 -21.33
CA ALA A 361 22.82 43.44 -20.90
C ALA A 361 23.48 44.49 -19.98
N SER A 362 23.29 45.78 -20.30
CA SER A 362 23.77 46.89 -19.46
C SER A 362 22.82 47.27 -18.32
N ALA A 363 21.58 46.75 -18.32
CA ALA A 363 20.56 47.00 -17.31
C ALA A 363 19.88 45.67 -16.91
N PRO A 364 19.54 45.49 -15.62
CA PRO A 364 18.92 44.28 -15.12
C PRO A 364 17.43 44.22 -15.43
N MET A 365 16.89 43.01 -15.49
CA MET A 365 15.47 42.73 -15.31
C MET A 365 15.19 42.66 -13.80
N ILE A 366 14.23 43.46 -13.32
CA ILE A 366 13.87 43.51 -11.90
C ILE A 366 12.66 42.59 -11.67
N LEU A 367 12.85 41.56 -10.86
CA LEU A 367 11.84 40.57 -10.48
C LEU A 367 11.37 40.92 -9.06
N SER A 368 10.28 41.69 -8.98
CA SER A 368 9.77 42.21 -7.70
C SER A 368 8.65 41.34 -7.13
N ALA A 369 8.73 41.02 -5.84
CA ALA A 369 7.66 40.31 -5.12
C ALA A 369 6.31 41.05 -5.16
N GLN A 370 6.33 42.37 -5.37
CA GLN A 370 5.12 43.22 -5.38
C GLN A 370 4.45 43.33 -6.75
N ALA A 371 5.15 43.00 -7.83
CA ALA A 371 4.65 43.16 -9.19
C ALA A 371 3.71 42.03 -9.63
N GLY A 372 3.61 40.95 -8.84
CA GLY A 372 2.90 39.72 -9.21
C GLY A 372 3.66 38.89 -10.26
N ASP A 373 3.15 37.71 -10.57
CA ASP A 373 3.74 36.80 -11.57
C ASP A 373 3.80 37.50 -12.94
N ALA A 374 4.98 37.55 -13.55
CA ALA A 374 5.12 38.09 -14.90
C ALA A 374 4.97 36.99 -15.96
N GLN A 375 4.35 37.35 -17.08
CA GLN A 375 4.32 36.52 -18.29
C GLN A 375 5.72 36.31 -18.87
N PRO A 376 5.98 35.18 -19.55
CA PRO A 376 7.28 34.85 -20.12
C PRO A 376 7.74 35.93 -21.10
N ALA A 377 8.93 36.49 -20.85
CA ALA A 377 9.59 37.44 -21.75
C ALA A 377 10.94 36.87 -22.15
N ASP A 378 11.16 36.67 -23.46
CA ASP A 378 12.43 36.19 -24.04
C ASP A 378 13.00 34.94 -23.33
N GLY A 379 12.16 33.94 -23.06
CA GLY A 379 12.56 32.66 -22.46
C GLY A 379 12.89 32.71 -20.98
N ILE A 380 12.40 33.72 -20.26
CA ILE A 380 12.53 33.89 -18.81
C ILE A 380 11.13 33.91 -18.20
N SER A 381 10.85 33.03 -17.24
CA SER A 381 9.69 33.08 -16.35
C SER A 381 10.13 33.15 -14.90
N TYR A 382 9.31 33.77 -14.06
CA TYR A 382 9.55 33.77 -12.62
C TYR A 382 8.23 33.79 -11.85
N GLN A 383 8.25 33.20 -10.67
CA GLN A 383 7.12 33.16 -9.76
C GLN A 383 7.60 33.32 -8.32
N TRP A 384 6.89 34.13 -7.54
CA TRP A 384 7.11 34.19 -6.09
C TRP A 384 6.18 33.18 -5.43
N ARG A 385 6.72 32.02 -5.03
CA ARG A 385 5.97 30.94 -4.35
C ARG A 385 5.51 31.37 -2.97
N THR A 386 6.33 32.16 -2.30
CA THR A 386 6.00 32.90 -1.08
C THR A 386 6.55 34.31 -1.20
N ARG A 387 6.34 35.18 -0.20
CA ARG A 387 6.98 36.51 -0.16
C ARG A 387 8.50 36.47 0.07
N ARG A 388 9.07 35.28 0.22
CA ARG A 388 10.46 34.97 0.58
C ARG A 388 11.16 34.00 -0.36
N THR A 389 10.39 33.30 -1.18
CA THR A 389 10.90 32.28 -2.10
C THR A 389 10.53 32.65 -3.54
N LEU A 390 11.58 32.91 -4.32
CA LEU A 390 11.52 33.23 -5.74
C LEU A 390 11.98 32.03 -6.56
N GLU A 391 11.18 31.68 -7.55
CA GLU A 391 11.50 30.71 -8.58
C GLU A 391 11.72 31.43 -9.91
N ILE A 392 12.76 31.05 -10.65
CA ILE A 392 13.08 31.58 -11.97
C ILE A 392 13.42 30.41 -12.89
N ASP A 393 12.78 30.35 -14.05
CA ASP A 393 13.11 29.41 -15.11
C ASP A 393 13.61 30.16 -16.34
N LEU A 394 14.71 29.67 -16.91
CA LEU A 394 15.27 30.13 -18.17
C LEU A 394 15.27 28.96 -19.17
N ASP A 395 14.83 29.24 -20.41
CA ASP A 395 14.72 28.25 -21.49
C ASP A 395 15.52 28.70 -22.72
N ALA A 396 16.51 27.88 -23.11
CA ALA A 396 17.37 28.12 -24.26
C ALA A 396 16.59 28.18 -25.58
N ALA A 397 15.50 27.43 -25.71
CA ALA A 397 14.74 27.33 -26.96
C ALA A 397 14.03 28.65 -27.31
N THR A 398 13.72 29.46 -26.29
CA THR A 398 12.96 30.71 -26.44
C THR A 398 13.78 31.95 -26.10
N SER A 399 14.94 31.79 -25.45
CA SER A 399 15.86 32.88 -25.14
C SER A 399 16.67 33.37 -26.34
N LYS A 400 16.78 34.70 -26.48
CA LYS A 400 17.59 35.35 -27.53
C LYS A 400 19.02 35.64 -27.11
N ALA A 401 19.31 35.57 -25.81
CA ALA A 401 20.58 35.95 -25.20
C ALA A 401 21.06 34.83 -24.27
N TRP A 402 21.16 33.60 -24.79
CA TRP A 402 21.52 32.42 -24.02
C TRP A 402 23.02 32.34 -23.71
N ASP A 403 23.84 32.34 -24.78
CA ASP A 403 25.28 32.12 -24.70
C ASP A 403 26.00 33.28 -23.97
N GLY A 404 26.64 32.98 -22.84
CA GLY A 404 27.47 33.92 -22.09
C GLY A 404 27.23 33.92 -20.57
N GLN A 405 27.73 34.96 -19.91
CA GLN A 405 27.65 35.10 -18.46
C GLN A 405 26.30 35.66 -18.04
N TRP A 406 25.61 34.91 -17.18
CA TRP A 406 24.43 35.32 -16.43
C TRP A 406 24.80 35.69 -15.00
N ARG A 407 24.09 36.69 -14.47
CA ARG A 407 24.32 37.20 -13.10
C ARG A 407 22.99 37.50 -12.43
N ILE A 408 22.84 37.14 -11.17
CA ILE A 408 21.66 37.44 -10.36
C ILE A 408 22.09 38.03 -9.02
N ALA A 409 21.41 39.07 -8.56
CA ALA A 409 21.63 39.68 -7.25
C ALA A 409 20.31 39.98 -6.55
N PHE A 410 20.28 39.88 -5.23
CA PHE A 410 19.10 40.17 -4.41
C PHE A 410 19.30 41.50 -3.67
N VAL A 411 18.33 42.40 -3.80
CA VAL A 411 18.42 43.77 -3.29
C VAL A 411 17.27 44.08 -2.35
N ASP A 412 17.60 44.49 -1.13
CA ASP A 412 16.65 45.14 -0.21
C ASP A 412 16.67 46.65 -0.44
N THR A 413 15.67 47.14 -1.17
CA THR A 413 15.53 48.58 -1.49
C THR A 413 15.29 49.46 -0.26
N ARG A 414 14.88 48.88 0.88
CA ARG A 414 14.67 49.59 2.15
C ARG A 414 15.91 49.60 3.05
N ALA A 415 16.91 48.77 2.73
CA ALA A 415 18.15 48.63 3.48
C ALA A 415 17.93 48.31 4.98
N GLN A 416 17.16 47.25 5.28
CA GLN A 416 16.80 46.82 6.64
C GLN A 416 17.24 45.40 6.98
N SER A 417 17.96 44.75 6.06
CA SER A 417 18.33 43.33 6.11
C SER A 417 19.84 43.12 6.16
N GLU A 418 20.56 44.03 6.81
CA GLU A 418 22.00 43.89 7.05
C GLU A 418 22.28 42.56 7.78
N ASP A 419 23.36 41.87 7.41
CA ASP A 419 23.76 40.55 7.90
C ASP A 419 22.78 39.39 7.59
N LYS A 420 21.81 39.58 6.70
CA LYS A 420 20.94 38.52 6.19
C LYS A 420 21.40 38.02 4.83
N GLN A 421 21.10 36.75 4.55
CA GLN A 421 21.52 36.06 3.33
C GLN A 421 20.31 35.54 2.54
N VAL A 422 20.56 35.29 1.25
CA VAL A 422 19.68 34.51 0.38
C VAL A 422 20.36 33.20 0.11
N HIS A 423 19.63 32.11 0.30
CA HIS A 423 20.06 30.78 -0.11
C HIS A 423 19.51 30.51 -1.50
N VAL A 424 20.38 30.10 -2.42
CA VAL A 424 20.05 29.91 -3.83
C VAL A 424 20.47 28.51 -4.25
N ASN A 425 19.52 27.74 -4.78
CA ASN A 425 19.80 26.57 -5.58
C ASN A 425 19.73 26.97 -7.05
N LEU A 426 20.84 26.76 -7.75
CA LEU A 426 20.95 26.97 -9.18
C LEU A 426 21.06 25.60 -9.86
N HIS A 427 20.04 25.27 -10.63
CA HIS A 427 19.96 24.10 -11.49
C HIS A 427 20.39 24.47 -12.90
N LEU A 428 21.45 23.82 -13.38
CA LEU A 428 21.87 23.89 -14.76
C LEU A 428 21.65 22.52 -15.38
N THR A 429 20.67 22.41 -16.27
CA THR A 429 20.25 21.13 -16.84
C THR A 429 20.90 20.91 -18.20
N SER A 430 21.65 19.83 -18.32
CA SER A 430 22.04 19.27 -19.61
C SER A 430 21.35 17.92 -19.76
N PRO A 431 20.55 17.68 -20.81
CA PRO A 431 19.78 16.44 -20.90
C PRO A 431 20.63 15.25 -21.37
N LEU A 432 21.96 15.38 -21.30
CA LEU A 432 22.89 14.42 -21.87
C LEU A 432 23.03 13.21 -20.98
N THR A 433 22.84 12.03 -21.55
CA THR A 433 23.11 10.78 -20.86
C THR A 433 24.17 10.00 -21.61
N LEU A 434 25.06 9.33 -20.87
CA LEU A 434 26.03 8.40 -21.43
C LEU A 434 25.44 6.99 -21.39
N SER A 435 25.42 6.30 -22.51
CA SER A 435 24.91 4.94 -22.60
C SER A 435 25.96 3.99 -23.19
N TRP A 436 26.09 2.81 -22.59
CA TRP A 436 26.74 1.67 -23.23
C TRP A 436 25.69 0.92 -24.04
N LYS A 437 25.80 1.02 -25.37
CA LYS A 437 24.87 0.38 -26.29
C LYS A 437 24.88 -1.15 -26.15
N ASP A 438 23.68 -1.74 -26.12
CA ASP A 438 23.47 -3.20 -26.05
C ASP A 438 24.03 -3.86 -24.76
N LEU A 439 24.28 -3.08 -23.69
CA LEU A 439 24.81 -3.57 -22.42
C LEU A 439 24.00 -4.73 -21.83
N GLU A 440 22.67 -4.67 -21.89
CA GLU A 440 21.78 -5.73 -21.38
C GLU A 440 21.99 -7.09 -22.04
N THR A 441 22.48 -7.10 -23.29
CA THR A 441 22.78 -8.33 -24.05
C THR A 441 24.26 -8.69 -24.03
N THR A 442 25.09 -7.81 -23.46
CA THR A 442 26.54 -7.96 -23.44
C THR A 442 26.94 -8.88 -22.29
N THR A 443 27.65 -9.97 -22.60
CA THR A 443 28.16 -10.88 -21.59
C THR A 443 29.46 -10.36 -21.00
N LEU A 444 29.43 -9.94 -19.73
CA LEU A 444 30.62 -9.58 -18.96
C LEU A 444 31.19 -10.82 -18.28
N ARG A 445 32.49 -11.09 -18.44
CA ARG A 445 33.20 -12.21 -17.79
C ARG A 445 34.46 -11.73 -17.10
N GLN A 446 34.69 -12.24 -15.88
CA GLN A 446 35.91 -11.98 -15.13
C GLN A 446 37.17 -12.40 -15.94
N GLY A 447 38.16 -11.52 -16.01
CA GLY A 447 39.44 -11.77 -16.69
C GLY A 447 39.39 -11.71 -18.23
N GLU A 448 38.26 -11.33 -18.82
CA GLU A 448 38.09 -11.20 -20.27
C GLU A 448 37.88 -9.73 -20.68
N SER A 449 38.08 -9.42 -21.95
CA SER A 449 37.82 -8.09 -22.52
C SER A 449 36.58 -8.13 -23.40
N VAL A 450 35.84 -7.03 -23.41
CA VAL A 450 34.58 -6.88 -24.15
C VAL A 450 34.64 -5.64 -25.04
N GLU A 451 34.13 -5.76 -26.26
CA GLU A 451 33.98 -4.63 -27.16
C GLU A 451 32.71 -3.84 -26.78
N ALA A 452 32.89 -2.58 -26.39
CA ALA A 452 31.82 -1.68 -25.96
C ALA A 452 31.67 -0.53 -26.95
N THR A 453 30.43 -0.15 -27.26
CA THR A 453 30.14 1.09 -27.99
C THR A 453 29.47 2.06 -27.03
N ILE A 454 30.16 3.15 -26.71
CA ILE A 454 29.63 4.19 -25.84
C ILE A 454 28.94 5.24 -26.72
N VAL A 455 27.82 5.79 -26.28
CA VAL A 455 27.11 6.84 -27.03
C VAL A 455 26.62 7.91 -26.08
N LEU A 456 26.63 9.14 -26.56
CA LEU A 456 26.00 10.27 -25.89
C LEU A 456 24.60 10.45 -26.45
N LEU A 457 23.59 10.46 -25.59
CA LEU A 457 22.18 10.58 -25.96
C LEU A 457 21.61 11.89 -25.43
N SER A 458 20.56 12.39 -26.09
CA SER A 458 19.89 13.63 -25.71
C SER A 458 18.94 13.51 -24.52
N ARG A 459 18.72 12.28 -24.03
CA ARG A 459 17.96 11.84 -22.84
C ARG A 459 17.94 10.31 -22.83
N VAL A 460 17.27 9.69 -21.86
CA VAL A 460 17.01 8.23 -21.89
C VAL A 460 16.27 7.87 -23.20
N ASP A 461 16.80 6.88 -23.93
CA ASP A 461 16.33 6.46 -25.26
C ASP A 461 16.19 7.60 -26.31
N GLY A 462 16.93 8.70 -26.11
CA GLY A 462 16.95 9.85 -27.01
C GLY A 462 17.79 9.65 -28.27
N ASP A 463 17.86 10.69 -29.09
CA ASP A 463 18.71 10.69 -30.29
C ASP A 463 20.20 10.81 -29.89
N VAL A 464 21.08 10.21 -30.70
CA VAL A 464 22.54 10.34 -30.52
C VAL A 464 22.95 11.80 -30.73
N VAL A 465 23.63 12.37 -29.72
CA VAL A 465 24.14 13.74 -29.74
C VAL A 465 25.55 13.74 -30.27
N ARG A 466 25.77 14.51 -31.34
CA ARG A 466 27.08 14.63 -31.96
C ARG A 466 27.99 15.58 -31.17
N ALA A 467 29.28 15.25 -31.17
CA ALA A 467 30.33 16.01 -30.49
C ALA A 467 30.42 17.49 -30.91
N ASP A 468 29.99 17.85 -32.13
CA ASP A 468 30.02 19.22 -32.64
C ASP A 468 28.93 20.13 -32.04
N LYS A 469 28.00 19.59 -31.24
CA LYS A 469 27.06 20.38 -30.43
C LYS A 469 27.78 21.17 -29.33
N PHE A 470 28.92 20.67 -28.84
CA PHE A 470 29.59 21.22 -27.66
C PHE A 470 30.63 22.26 -28.04
N THR A 471 30.55 23.42 -27.38
CA THR A 471 31.54 24.49 -27.47
C THR A 471 32.54 24.44 -26.32
N GLY A 472 32.16 23.86 -25.17
CA GLY A 472 33.03 23.60 -24.04
C GLY A 472 33.67 22.21 -24.09
N SER A 473 34.00 21.65 -22.92
CA SER A 473 34.61 20.31 -22.78
C SER A 473 33.63 19.31 -22.20
N VAL A 474 33.78 18.04 -22.57
CA VAL A 474 33.00 16.92 -22.00
C VAL A 474 33.98 15.84 -21.57
N SER A 475 33.88 15.37 -20.34
CA SER A 475 34.59 14.18 -19.86
C SER A 475 33.57 13.11 -19.50
N TYR A 476 33.95 11.85 -19.67
CA TYR A 476 33.06 10.72 -19.45
C TYR A 476 33.81 9.49 -18.94
N SER A 477 33.14 8.68 -18.15
CA SER A 477 33.69 7.47 -17.57
C SER A 477 32.68 6.33 -17.51
N VAL A 478 33.21 5.11 -17.44
CA VAL A 478 32.45 3.87 -17.24
C VAL A 478 33.10 3.12 -16.10
N THR A 479 32.34 2.87 -15.04
CA THR A 479 32.79 2.17 -13.83
C THR A 479 31.91 0.95 -13.59
N LEU A 480 32.54 -0.18 -13.29
CA LEU A 480 31.86 -1.40 -12.86
C LEU A 480 31.96 -1.53 -11.34
N THR A 481 30.83 -1.47 -10.64
CA THR A 481 30.74 -1.88 -9.25
C THR A 481 30.47 -3.38 -9.21
N ASP A 482 31.35 -4.15 -8.58
CA ASP A 482 31.26 -5.60 -8.54
C ASP A 482 30.33 -6.13 -7.44
N ALA A 483 30.20 -7.46 -7.33
CA ALA A 483 29.34 -8.10 -6.34
C ALA A 483 29.79 -7.92 -4.88
N ALA A 484 31.04 -7.51 -4.65
CA ALA A 484 31.56 -7.16 -3.32
C ALA A 484 31.34 -5.67 -2.98
N GLY A 485 30.86 -4.87 -3.94
CA GLY A 485 30.69 -3.43 -3.81
C GLY A 485 31.97 -2.64 -4.12
N GLU A 486 32.99 -3.25 -4.71
CA GLU A 486 34.22 -2.57 -5.12
C GLU A 486 34.05 -1.94 -6.50
N GLU A 487 34.51 -0.69 -6.67
CA GLU A 487 34.41 0.05 -7.93
C GLU A 487 35.65 -0.16 -8.81
N HIS A 488 35.45 -0.50 -10.07
CA HIS A 488 36.48 -0.76 -11.08
C HIS A 488 36.28 0.17 -12.28
N THR A 489 37.18 1.14 -12.49
CA THR A 489 37.11 2.03 -13.66
C THR A 489 37.47 1.27 -14.94
N LEU A 490 36.51 1.11 -15.85
CA LEU A 490 36.69 0.45 -17.14
C LEU A 490 37.15 1.45 -18.22
N LEU A 491 36.65 2.69 -18.17
CA LEU A 491 36.95 3.76 -19.12
C LEU A 491 36.94 5.10 -18.40
N ASP A 492 37.87 5.98 -18.75
CA ASP A 492 37.91 7.40 -18.36
C ASP A 492 38.55 8.19 -19.51
N SER A 493 37.82 9.17 -20.05
CA SER A 493 38.21 9.89 -21.26
C SER A 493 37.56 11.27 -21.36
N ASP A 494 38.26 12.21 -22.02
CA ASP A 494 37.76 13.53 -22.42
C ASP A 494 37.71 13.70 -23.95
N ASP A 495 38.02 12.64 -24.71
CA ASP A 495 38.01 12.66 -26.18
C ASP A 495 36.64 12.26 -26.74
N LEU A 496 35.86 13.26 -27.15
CA LEU A 496 34.58 13.07 -27.83
C LEU A 496 34.69 12.56 -29.27
N GLY A 497 35.87 12.62 -29.89
CA GLY A 497 36.08 12.13 -31.26
C GLY A 497 36.01 10.60 -31.36
N ASP A 498 36.34 9.92 -30.27
CA ASP A 498 36.40 8.46 -30.18
C ASP A 498 35.17 7.84 -29.52
N ILE A 499 34.26 8.65 -28.96
CA ILE A 499 33.10 8.15 -28.19
C ILE A 499 32.23 7.19 -29.01
N GLU A 500 31.97 7.48 -30.28
CA GLU A 500 31.13 6.65 -31.17
C GLU A 500 31.86 5.41 -31.73
N GLN A 501 33.16 5.23 -31.44
CA GLN A 501 33.94 4.08 -31.91
C GLN A 501 33.91 2.95 -30.89
N PRO A 502 33.91 1.67 -31.33
CA PRO A 502 34.06 0.55 -30.42
C PRO A 502 35.38 0.61 -29.65
N VAL A 503 35.30 0.47 -28.33
CA VAL A 503 36.42 0.45 -27.39
C VAL A 503 36.48 -0.91 -26.70
N GLU A 504 37.68 -1.44 -26.52
CA GLU A 504 37.92 -2.69 -25.77
C GLU A 504 38.03 -2.37 -24.28
N LEU A 505 37.08 -2.88 -23.48
CA LEU A 505 37.04 -2.74 -22.02
C LEU A 505 37.48 -4.05 -21.35
N ALA A 506 38.49 -3.99 -20.50
CA ALA A 506 38.98 -5.16 -19.77
C ALA A 506 38.24 -5.34 -18.44
N ILE A 507 37.70 -6.52 -18.19
CA ILE A 507 37.14 -6.90 -16.88
C ILE A 507 38.25 -7.63 -16.11
N GLY A 508 38.73 -7.02 -15.02
CA GLY A 508 39.86 -7.54 -14.24
C GLY A 508 39.65 -8.95 -13.67
N GLU A 509 40.76 -9.63 -13.34
CA GLU A 509 40.71 -10.92 -12.62
C GLU A 509 40.32 -10.77 -11.15
N ASP A 510 40.45 -9.56 -10.62
CA ASP A 510 40.13 -9.14 -9.25
C ASP A 510 38.65 -8.76 -9.05
N VAL A 511 37.91 -8.52 -10.14
CA VAL A 511 36.48 -8.20 -10.11
C VAL A 511 35.69 -9.36 -9.51
N ALA A 512 34.90 -9.11 -8.47
CA ALA A 512 34.05 -10.13 -7.87
C ALA A 512 32.90 -10.56 -8.82
N VAL A 513 32.77 -11.87 -9.03
CA VAL A 513 31.71 -12.48 -9.84
C VAL A 513 30.35 -12.38 -9.13
N GLY A 514 29.29 -12.08 -9.90
CA GLY A 514 27.92 -11.99 -9.41
C GLY A 514 27.21 -10.73 -9.90
N THR A 515 26.14 -10.36 -9.22
CA THR A 515 25.35 -9.17 -9.53
C THR A 515 26.13 -7.91 -9.13
N GLY A 516 26.32 -7.02 -10.09
CA GLY A 516 26.95 -5.71 -9.90
C GLY A 516 26.18 -4.62 -10.67
N ALA A 517 26.81 -3.48 -10.88
CA ALA A 517 26.24 -2.40 -11.67
C ALA A 517 27.32 -1.71 -12.51
N VAL A 518 26.99 -1.38 -13.76
CA VAL A 518 27.80 -0.48 -14.57
C VAL A 518 27.22 0.92 -14.43
N THR A 519 28.04 1.82 -13.90
CA THR A 519 27.74 3.25 -13.82
C THR A 519 28.47 3.96 -14.94
N THR A 520 27.72 4.59 -15.83
CA THR A 520 28.26 5.56 -16.78
C THR A 520 28.13 6.96 -16.21
N SER A 521 29.12 7.82 -16.45
CA SER A 521 29.11 9.20 -15.98
C SER A 521 29.56 10.13 -17.09
N VAL A 522 28.88 11.27 -17.25
CA VAL A 522 29.29 12.33 -18.16
C VAL A 522 29.24 13.69 -17.46
N THR A 523 30.33 14.42 -17.57
CA THR A 523 30.51 15.76 -17.00
C THR A 523 30.71 16.75 -18.13
N VAL A 524 29.92 17.81 -18.14
CA VAL A 524 29.98 18.87 -19.14
C VAL A 524 30.51 20.14 -18.51
N THR A 525 31.42 20.83 -19.18
CA THR A 525 31.84 22.17 -18.78
C THR A 525 31.52 23.12 -19.93
N THR A 526 30.76 24.18 -19.65
CA THR A 526 30.41 25.19 -20.66
C THR A 526 31.66 25.92 -21.16
N ALA A 527 31.58 26.53 -22.34
CA ALA A 527 32.67 27.34 -22.86
C ALA A 527 32.89 28.63 -22.03
N ASP A 528 34.14 29.09 -21.96
CA ASP A 528 34.48 30.37 -21.34
C ASP A 528 33.70 31.53 -21.98
N ALA A 529 33.12 32.40 -21.15
CA ALA A 529 32.45 33.62 -21.59
C ALA A 529 33.40 34.82 -21.60
N THR A 530 33.01 35.87 -22.33
CA THR A 530 33.69 37.18 -22.29
C THR A 530 32.72 38.26 -21.82
N ASP A 531 33.04 38.90 -20.69
CA ASP A 531 32.32 40.08 -20.20
C ASP A 531 33.27 41.27 -20.01
N GLY A 532 32.90 42.43 -20.53
CA GLY A 532 33.72 43.65 -20.43
C GLY A 532 35.18 43.52 -20.92
N GLY A 533 35.47 42.53 -21.78
CA GLY A 533 36.83 42.21 -22.26
C GLY A 533 37.66 41.33 -21.32
N LYS A 534 37.07 40.78 -20.26
CA LYS A 534 37.67 39.77 -19.38
C LYS A 534 37.06 38.40 -19.68
N THR A 535 37.89 37.35 -19.62
CA THR A 535 37.44 35.97 -19.70
C THR A 535 36.85 35.53 -18.36
N VAL A 536 35.65 34.95 -18.40
CA VAL A 536 34.98 34.33 -17.26
C VAL A 536 34.99 32.82 -17.52
N PRO A 537 35.56 32.00 -16.61
CA PRO A 537 35.61 30.56 -16.79
C PRO A 537 34.21 29.97 -17.02
N GLY A 538 34.15 28.95 -17.87
CA GLY A 538 32.95 28.13 -18.04
C GLY A 538 32.46 27.50 -16.73
N THR A 539 31.17 27.17 -16.70
CA THR A 539 30.57 26.46 -15.57
C THR A 539 30.71 24.97 -15.79
N GLN A 540 31.38 24.28 -14.87
CA GLN A 540 31.33 22.83 -14.81
C GLN A 540 30.00 22.38 -14.22
N LEU A 541 29.35 21.47 -14.93
CA LEU A 541 28.13 20.81 -14.51
C LEU A 541 28.46 19.59 -13.65
N ASP A 542 27.55 19.21 -12.74
CA ASP A 542 27.63 17.96 -12.01
C ASP A 542 27.49 16.79 -12.98
N PRO A 543 28.16 15.66 -12.71
CA PRO A 543 28.12 14.51 -13.59
C PRO A 543 26.70 13.95 -13.70
N THR A 544 26.24 13.74 -14.93
CA THR A 544 25.05 12.90 -15.18
C THR A 544 25.47 11.44 -15.08
N THR A 545 24.85 10.69 -14.19
CA THR A 545 25.13 9.26 -14.02
C THR A 545 23.95 8.39 -14.43
N SER A 546 24.25 7.27 -15.08
CA SER A 546 23.29 6.21 -15.35
C SER A 546 23.84 4.90 -14.78
N SER A 547 23.03 4.19 -13.99
CA SER A 547 23.42 2.93 -13.36
C SER A 547 22.56 1.80 -13.88
N VAL A 548 23.20 0.84 -14.56
CA VAL A 548 22.54 -0.33 -15.13
C VAL A 548 23.07 -1.56 -14.40
N PRO A 549 22.19 -2.36 -13.75
CA PRO A 549 22.63 -3.58 -13.10
C PRO A 549 23.05 -4.62 -14.14
N VAL A 550 24.14 -5.30 -13.85
CA VAL A 550 24.75 -6.30 -14.72
C VAL A 550 25.10 -7.54 -13.92
N THR A 551 25.32 -8.65 -14.61
CA THR A 551 25.91 -9.84 -14.00
C THR A 551 27.30 -10.05 -14.56
N VAL A 552 28.30 -9.98 -13.68
CA VAL A 552 29.66 -10.40 -14.02
C VAL A 552 29.70 -11.91 -13.91
N ASN A 553 29.87 -12.58 -15.04
CA ASN A 553 29.94 -14.03 -15.10
C ASN A 553 31.34 -14.53 -14.74
N PRO A 554 31.43 -15.79 -14.28
CA PRO A 554 32.68 -16.51 -14.24
C PRO A 554 33.40 -16.52 -15.60
N PRO A 555 34.71 -16.84 -15.62
CA PRO A 555 35.44 -17.10 -16.86
C PRO A 555 34.72 -18.15 -17.74
N SER A 556 34.88 -18.08 -19.05
CA SER A 556 34.14 -18.90 -20.03
C SER A 556 34.18 -20.43 -19.85
N ASN A 557 35.12 -20.97 -19.08
CA ASN A 557 35.21 -22.39 -18.76
C ASN A 557 34.42 -22.83 -17.50
N PHE A 558 33.75 -21.89 -16.83
CA PHE A 558 32.88 -22.12 -15.68
C PHE A 558 31.40 -22.04 -16.09
N PRO A 559 30.48 -22.60 -15.28
CA PRO A 559 29.05 -22.50 -15.54
C PRO A 559 28.53 -21.10 -15.17
N GLU A 560 27.57 -20.60 -15.94
CA GLU A 560 26.82 -19.38 -15.65
C GLU A 560 25.63 -19.70 -14.73
N LEU A 561 25.32 -18.78 -13.82
CA LEU A 561 24.20 -18.89 -12.89
C LEU A 561 23.14 -17.82 -13.21
N GLY A 562 21.88 -18.12 -12.90
CA GLY A 562 20.82 -17.10 -12.85
C GLY A 562 21.16 -15.97 -11.86
N ALA A 563 20.72 -14.76 -12.17
CA ALA A 563 21.09 -13.54 -11.43
C ALA A 563 20.41 -13.41 -10.05
N THR A 564 19.27 -14.07 -9.81
CA THR A 564 18.53 -14.01 -8.55
C THR A 564 17.75 -15.29 -8.30
N ILE A 565 17.46 -15.58 -7.03
CA ILE A 565 16.63 -16.69 -6.59
C ILE A 565 15.37 -16.11 -5.92
N ASP A 566 14.25 -16.16 -6.62
CA ASP A 566 12.97 -15.75 -6.06
C ASP A 566 12.16 -16.95 -5.55
N PHE A 567 11.97 -17.01 -4.23
CA PHE A 567 11.13 -18.03 -3.58
C PHE A 567 9.64 -17.64 -3.56
N GLY A 568 9.29 -16.45 -4.01
CA GLY A 568 7.92 -15.95 -4.05
C GLY A 568 7.33 -15.71 -2.66
N ARG A 569 6.02 -15.92 -2.53
CA ARG A 569 5.25 -15.59 -1.32
C ARG A 569 4.97 -16.82 -0.44
N LEU A 570 5.31 -16.71 0.85
CA LEU A 570 5.00 -17.66 1.92
C LEU A 570 3.80 -17.15 2.72
N GLU A 571 2.59 -17.61 2.39
CA GLU A 571 1.36 -17.20 3.09
C GLU A 571 0.92 -18.17 4.20
N LYS A 572 0.91 -19.47 3.90
CA LYS A 572 0.45 -20.52 4.82
C LYS A 572 1.53 -21.54 5.11
N GLU A 573 2.43 -21.72 4.16
CA GLU A 573 3.48 -22.72 4.19
C GLU A 573 4.73 -22.15 4.86
N THR A 574 5.46 -23.02 5.56
CA THR A 574 6.75 -22.69 6.17
C THR A 574 7.93 -23.05 5.27
N THR A 575 7.64 -23.40 4.02
CA THR A 575 8.62 -23.81 3.02
C THR A 575 8.24 -23.26 1.67
N ALA A 576 9.23 -22.84 0.88
CA ALA A 576 9.07 -22.44 -0.51
C ALA A 576 10.19 -23.05 -1.36
N THR A 577 9.90 -23.32 -2.64
CA THR A 577 10.86 -23.90 -3.58
C THR A 577 11.12 -22.94 -4.72
N ALA A 578 12.38 -22.79 -5.10
CA ALA A 578 12.82 -22.03 -6.25
C ALA A 578 13.82 -22.86 -7.06
N GLU A 579 13.99 -22.52 -8.33
CA GLU A 579 14.91 -23.19 -9.23
C GLU A 579 15.98 -22.16 -9.66
N LEU A 580 17.26 -22.47 -9.43
CA LEU A 580 18.36 -21.65 -9.93
C LEU A 580 18.77 -22.16 -11.32
N ASP A 581 18.63 -21.30 -12.32
CA ASP A 581 19.06 -21.60 -13.69
C ASP A 581 20.58 -21.70 -13.78
N VAL A 582 21.07 -22.69 -14.52
CA VAL A 582 22.49 -22.95 -14.74
C VAL A 582 22.73 -23.15 -16.24
N THR A 583 23.72 -22.48 -16.81
CA THR A 583 24.17 -22.73 -18.20
C THR A 583 25.60 -23.23 -18.18
N GLY A 584 25.86 -24.40 -18.77
CA GLY A 584 27.19 -25.00 -18.79
C GLY A 584 28.17 -24.30 -19.75
N PRO A 585 29.47 -24.66 -19.67
CA PRO A 585 29.98 -25.90 -19.08
C PRO A 585 30.34 -25.79 -17.59
N GLY A 586 29.90 -26.76 -16.78
CA GLY A 586 30.36 -26.83 -15.39
C GLY A 586 29.54 -27.69 -14.45
N CYS A 587 29.88 -27.59 -13.17
CA CYS A 587 29.30 -28.33 -12.06
C CYS A 587 28.94 -27.35 -10.94
N VAL A 588 27.69 -27.41 -10.46
CA VAL A 588 27.11 -26.45 -9.50
C VAL A 588 26.49 -27.16 -8.30
N TRP A 589 26.75 -26.67 -7.08
CA TRP A 589 26.15 -27.17 -5.84
C TRP A 589 26.05 -26.10 -4.75
N VAL A 590 25.23 -26.34 -3.74
CA VAL A 590 25.05 -25.45 -2.58
C VAL A 590 25.30 -26.24 -1.29
N GLY A 591 26.39 -25.91 -0.60
CA GLY A 591 26.77 -26.59 0.64
C GLY A 591 25.90 -26.24 1.85
N ALA A 592 26.20 -26.86 2.99
CA ALA A 592 25.66 -26.43 4.28
C ALA A 592 26.17 -25.02 4.63
N ASP A 593 25.36 -24.25 5.37
CA ASP A 593 25.67 -22.87 5.77
C ASP A 593 25.93 -21.90 4.60
N SER A 594 25.15 -22.05 3.53
CA SER A 594 25.23 -21.23 2.32
C SER A 594 24.49 -19.89 2.42
N LEU A 595 23.60 -19.73 3.40
CA LEU A 595 22.71 -18.59 3.50
C LEU A 595 23.33 -17.45 4.32
N LYS A 596 23.38 -16.25 3.74
CA LYS A 596 23.66 -14.99 4.42
C LYS A 596 22.42 -14.10 4.34
N LEU A 597 21.74 -13.90 5.47
CA LEU A 597 20.57 -13.02 5.53
C LEU A 597 20.98 -11.56 5.58
N THR A 598 20.30 -10.74 4.80
CA THR A 598 20.37 -9.27 4.84
C THR A 598 19.08 -8.67 5.38
N GLY A 599 17.95 -9.38 5.33
CA GLY A 599 16.67 -8.96 5.91
C GLY A 599 15.83 -10.16 6.32
N ALA A 600 15.21 -10.11 7.49
CA ALA A 600 14.36 -11.19 7.99
C ALA A 600 13.31 -10.68 8.99
N PRO A 601 12.04 -11.12 8.91
CA PRO A 601 11.03 -10.78 9.92
C PRO A 601 11.35 -11.42 11.28
N GLN A 602 11.17 -10.70 12.39
CA GLN A 602 11.49 -11.20 13.72
C GLN A 602 10.76 -12.51 14.08
N GLY A 603 9.53 -12.66 13.60
CA GLY A 603 8.68 -13.84 13.85
C GLY A 603 8.97 -15.04 12.95
N ALA A 604 9.91 -14.94 12.00
CA ALA A 604 10.17 -16.00 11.02
C ALA A 604 10.91 -17.22 11.62
N GLY A 605 11.55 -17.08 12.79
CA GLY A 605 12.33 -18.13 13.42
C GLY A 605 13.60 -18.47 12.63
N ASP A 606 14.05 -19.72 12.70
CA ASP A 606 15.22 -20.18 11.95
C ASP A 606 14.91 -20.23 10.44
N ILE A 607 15.71 -19.53 9.64
CA ILE A 607 15.60 -19.50 8.18
C ILE A 607 16.77 -20.26 7.59
N THR A 608 16.49 -21.21 6.68
CA THR A 608 17.51 -22.03 6.03
C THR A 608 17.21 -22.21 4.55
N VAL A 609 18.26 -22.29 3.73
CA VAL A 609 18.17 -22.71 2.32
C VAL A 609 18.91 -24.03 2.18
N SER A 610 18.28 -24.98 1.46
CA SER A 610 18.86 -26.29 1.17
C SER A 610 18.73 -26.61 -0.32
N ALA A 611 19.65 -27.45 -0.82
CA ALA A 611 19.65 -27.90 -2.20
C ALA A 611 19.81 -29.43 -2.25
N ALA A 612 19.24 -30.05 -3.29
CA ALA A 612 19.44 -31.48 -3.52
C ALA A 612 20.91 -31.80 -3.87
N ALA A 613 21.55 -30.93 -4.63
CA ALA A 613 22.99 -30.98 -4.91
C ALA A 613 23.74 -30.21 -3.82
N SER A 614 24.17 -30.94 -2.78
CA SER A 614 24.80 -30.35 -1.59
C SER A 614 26.32 -30.52 -1.52
N THR A 615 26.88 -31.30 -2.45
CA THR A 615 28.29 -31.68 -2.47
C THR A 615 28.81 -31.71 -3.92
N PRO A 616 30.13 -31.59 -4.15
CA PRO A 616 30.71 -31.69 -5.48
C PRO A 616 30.34 -33.00 -6.19
N GLU A 617 30.23 -34.11 -5.46
CA GLU A 617 29.88 -35.42 -6.02
C GLU A 617 28.40 -35.54 -6.45
N GLN A 618 27.54 -34.67 -5.90
CA GLN A 618 26.11 -34.59 -6.19
C GLN A 618 25.76 -33.39 -7.06
N CYS A 619 26.77 -32.71 -7.62
CA CYS A 619 26.53 -31.45 -8.32
C CYS A 619 25.63 -31.62 -9.56
N VAL A 620 24.95 -30.55 -9.89
CA VAL A 620 24.26 -30.44 -11.18
C VAL A 620 25.31 -30.13 -12.23
N SER A 621 25.55 -31.09 -13.13
CA SER A 621 26.51 -30.94 -14.23
C SER A 621 25.78 -30.52 -15.51
N ALA A 622 26.30 -29.49 -16.17
CA ALA A 622 25.83 -28.98 -17.44
C ALA A 622 26.97 -28.99 -18.46
N ALA A 623 26.72 -29.55 -19.64
CA ALA A 623 27.65 -29.48 -20.76
C ALA A 623 27.64 -28.07 -21.39
N ASP A 624 28.64 -27.77 -22.22
CA ASP A 624 28.79 -26.47 -22.90
C ASP A 624 27.50 -26.04 -23.63
N GLY A 625 26.99 -24.86 -23.28
CA GLY A 625 25.75 -24.28 -23.82
C GLY A 625 24.45 -24.99 -23.41
N VAL A 626 24.51 -26.01 -22.55
CA VAL A 626 23.33 -26.74 -22.07
C VAL A 626 22.78 -26.09 -20.80
N LYS A 627 21.47 -25.83 -20.78
CA LYS A 627 20.77 -25.36 -19.58
C LYS A 627 20.43 -26.51 -18.65
N ALA A 628 20.66 -26.31 -17.35
CA ALA A 628 20.28 -27.17 -16.24
C ALA A 628 19.64 -26.31 -15.14
N SER A 629 19.09 -26.96 -14.12
CA SER A 629 18.38 -26.26 -13.04
C SER A 629 18.72 -26.89 -11.70
N LEU A 630 18.99 -26.05 -10.70
CA LEU A 630 19.31 -26.44 -9.34
C LEU A 630 18.11 -26.14 -8.41
N PRO A 631 17.36 -27.16 -7.96
CA PRO A 631 16.24 -26.96 -7.05
C PRO A 631 16.73 -26.57 -5.66
N LEU A 632 16.19 -25.46 -5.15
CA LEU A 632 16.44 -24.89 -3.83
C LEU A 632 15.15 -24.89 -3.01
N THR A 633 15.27 -25.14 -1.71
CA THR A 633 14.16 -25.09 -0.75
C THR A 633 14.51 -24.14 0.39
N LEU A 634 13.75 -23.06 0.52
CA LEU A 634 13.73 -22.16 1.66
C LEU A 634 12.81 -22.74 2.73
N SER A 635 13.25 -22.76 3.98
CA SER A 635 12.46 -23.19 5.14
C SER A 635 12.53 -22.14 6.24
N VAL A 636 11.38 -21.83 6.85
CA VAL A 636 11.23 -20.87 7.96
C VAL A 636 10.62 -21.54 9.19
N GLY A 637 11.03 -21.12 10.38
CA GLY A 637 10.56 -21.69 11.66
C GLY A 637 9.16 -21.22 12.11
N GLY A 638 8.69 -20.09 11.59
CA GLY A 638 7.43 -19.46 11.98
C GLY A 638 6.79 -18.61 10.88
N GLN A 639 5.54 -18.21 11.08
CA GLN A 639 4.83 -17.29 10.19
C GLN A 639 5.01 -15.86 10.69
N ALA A 640 5.34 -14.95 9.78
CA ALA A 640 5.56 -13.53 10.05
C ALA A 640 5.12 -12.67 8.86
N ASN A 641 5.18 -11.36 9.03
CA ASN A 641 5.02 -10.39 7.94
C ASN A 641 6.39 -9.73 7.68
N GLY A 642 6.80 -9.68 6.42
CA GLY A 642 8.02 -8.99 6.02
C GLY A 642 8.81 -9.73 4.94
N ALA A 643 9.91 -9.12 4.50
CA ALA A 643 10.79 -9.67 3.48
C ALA A 643 11.86 -10.56 4.10
N VAL A 644 12.16 -11.67 3.42
CA VAL A 644 13.39 -12.43 3.62
C VAL A 644 14.31 -12.11 2.44
N THR A 645 15.37 -11.37 2.70
CA THR A 645 16.38 -11.01 1.70
C THR A 645 17.76 -11.51 2.13
N GLY A 646 18.61 -11.83 1.17
CA GLY A 646 19.96 -12.31 1.45
C GLY A 646 20.70 -12.78 0.22
N THR A 647 21.80 -13.49 0.44
CA THR A 647 22.55 -14.20 -0.60
C THR A 647 22.71 -15.67 -0.27
N VAL A 648 22.69 -16.51 -1.31
CA VAL A 648 23.01 -17.93 -1.25
C VAL A 648 24.37 -18.14 -1.88
N LYS A 649 25.31 -18.72 -1.12
CA LYS A 649 26.63 -19.13 -1.60
C LYS A 649 26.50 -20.37 -2.48
N VAL A 650 26.67 -20.17 -3.77
CA VAL A 650 26.65 -21.22 -4.79
C VAL A 650 28.09 -21.53 -5.19
N SER A 651 28.48 -22.80 -5.10
CA SER A 651 29.80 -23.24 -5.52
C SER A 651 29.75 -23.73 -6.97
N VAL A 652 30.71 -23.27 -7.76
CA VAL A 652 30.84 -23.61 -9.18
C VAL A 652 32.25 -24.12 -9.50
N SER A 653 32.35 -25.04 -10.46
CA SER A 653 33.64 -25.53 -10.97
C SER A 653 33.56 -25.91 -12.46
N PRO A 654 34.68 -25.81 -13.21
CA PRO A 654 34.79 -26.33 -14.57
C PRO A 654 34.71 -27.86 -14.59
N LEU A 655 34.21 -28.44 -15.69
CA LEU A 655 34.16 -29.89 -15.85
C LEU A 655 35.54 -30.54 -15.92
N ASP A 656 36.50 -29.87 -16.56
CA ASP A 656 37.85 -30.39 -16.79
C ASP A 656 38.81 -30.17 -15.59
N GLU A 657 38.47 -29.23 -14.70
CA GLU A 657 39.29 -28.82 -13.55
C GLU A 657 38.43 -28.71 -12.27
N PRO A 658 37.89 -29.82 -11.74
CA PRO A 658 36.94 -29.78 -10.62
C PRO A 658 37.51 -29.23 -9.32
N ASP A 659 38.84 -29.18 -9.17
CA ASP A 659 39.52 -28.60 -8.01
C ASP A 659 39.52 -27.06 -8.02
N ARG A 660 39.23 -26.42 -9.17
CA ARG A 660 39.11 -24.95 -9.30
C ARG A 660 37.71 -24.50 -8.92
N VAL A 661 37.41 -24.54 -7.62
CA VAL A 661 36.12 -24.10 -7.09
C VAL A 661 36.09 -22.58 -6.93
N GLN A 662 35.04 -21.94 -7.43
CA GLN A 662 34.68 -20.57 -7.10
C GLN A 662 33.35 -20.55 -6.34
N VAL A 663 33.20 -19.59 -5.44
CA VAL A 663 31.95 -19.37 -4.69
C VAL A 663 31.35 -18.05 -5.15
N ILE A 664 30.10 -18.11 -5.60
CA ILE A 664 29.34 -16.96 -6.09
C ILE A 664 28.19 -16.72 -5.12
N GLU A 665 28.03 -15.48 -4.66
CA GLU A 665 26.89 -15.09 -3.83
C GLU A 665 25.73 -14.69 -4.75
N VAL A 666 24.68 -15.51 -4.81
CA VAL A 666 23.48 -15.24 -5.62
C VAL A 666 22.42 -14.59 -4.73
N PRO A 667 21.93 -13.38 -5.06
CA PRO A 667 20.83 -12.73 -4.33
C PRO A 667 19.58 -13.60 -4.25
N MET A 668 18.85 -13.51 -3.15
CA MET A 668 17.57 -14.19 -2.97
C MET A 668 16.51 -13.29 -2.32
N THR A 669 15.27 -13.56 -2.67
CA THR A 669 14.09 -12.87 -2.13
C THR A 669 12.99 -13.85 -1.77
N ALA A 670 12.25 -13.55 -0.70
CA ALA A 670 10.98 -14.18 -0.39
C ALA A 670 10.10 -13.22 0.42
N GLU A 671 8.78 -13.28 0.23
CA GLU A 671 7.83 -12.45 0.98
C GLU A 671 6.99 -13.29 1.93
N MET A 672 6.98 -12.94 3.21
CA MET A 672 6.18 -13.63 4.22
C MET A 672 4.91 -12.83 4.50
N ARG A 673 3.75 -13.51 4.43
CA ARG A 673 2.46 -12.94 4.84
C ARG A 673 1.79 -13.84 5.85
N ARG A 674 1.46 -13.27 7.01
CA ARG A 674 0.67 -13.96 8.02
C ARG A 674 -0.74 -14.20 7.47
N PRO A 675 -1.26 -15.44 7.53
CA PRO A 675 -2.58 -15.73 7.01
C PRO A 675 -3.64 -14.97 7.82
N LEU A 676 -4.60 -14.35 7.13
CA LEU A 676 -5.78 -13.76 7.80
C LEU A 676 -6.43 -14.83 8.69
N ASN A 677 -6.81 -14.45 9.92
CA ASN A 677 -7.53 -15.34 10.83
C ASN A 677 -8.99 -15.51 10.38
N VAL A 678 -9.18 -16.28 9.29
CA VAL A 678 -10.48 -16.48 8.61
C VAL A 678 -11.51 -17.16 9.52
N ALA A 679 -11.06 -17.84 10.58
CA ALA A 679 -11.92 -18.54 11.53
C ALA A 679 -12.85 -17.55 12.27
N THR A 680 -12.36 -16.37 12.64
CA THR A 680 -13.16 -15.35 13.34
C THR A 680 -14.17 -14.68 12.40
N THR A 681 -13.80 -14.44 11.14
CA THR A 681 -14.66 -13.78 10.14
C THR A 681 -15.83 -14.66 9.74
N TRP A 682 -15.62 -15.96 9.50
CA TRP A 682 -16.70 -16.91 9.19
C TRP A 682 -17.65 -17.12 10.36
N SER A 683 -17.14 -17.09 11.59
CA SER A 683 -17.95 -17.20 12.81
C SER A 683 -18.93 -16.03 12.93
N THR A 684 -18.45 -14.81 12.73
CA THR A 684 -19.26 -13.58 12.80
C THR A 684 -20.27 -13.52 11.66
N PHE A 685 -19.87 -13.89 10.43
CA PHE A 685 -20.78 -13.98 9.29
C PHE A 685 -21.90 -15.01 9.52
N ALA A 686 -21.55 -16.20 10.03
CA ALA A 686 -22.54 -17.24 10.34
C ALA A 686 -23.53 -16.79 11.42
N ILE A 687 -23.05 -16.13 12.48
CA ILE A 687 -23.91 -15.57 13.53
C ILE A 687 -24.83 -14.48 12.97
N ALA A 688 -24.29 -13.56 12.17
CA ALA A 688 -25.06 -12.49 11.55
C ALA A 688 -26.13 -13.03 10.58
N LEU A 689 -25.80 -14.06 9.79
CA LEU A 689 -26.73 -14.73 8.89
C LEU A 689 -27.86 -15.44 9.66
N VAL A 690 -27.51 -16.18 10.71
CA VAL A 690 -28.51 -16.85 11.57
C VAL A 690 -29.39 -15.83 12.27
N ALA A 691 -28.84 -14.71 12.75
CA ALA A 691 -29.60 -13.64 13.36
C ALA A 691 -30.52 -12.94 12.35
N GLY A 692 -30.03 -12.67 11.14
CA GLY A 692 -30.77 -12.03 10.05
C GLY A 692 -32.01 -12.83 9.62
N ILE A 693 -31.95 -14.16 9.64
CA ILE A 693 -33.11 -15.03 9.35
C ILE A 693 -33.95 -15.31 10.62
N GLY A 694 -33.29 -15.51 11.76
CA GLY A 694 -33.93 -15.92 13.01
C GLY A 694 -34.80 -14.84 13.63
N ILE A 695 -34.38 -13.57 13.59
CA ILE A 695 -35.12 -12.46 14.21
C ILE A 695 -36.48 -12.22 13.52
N PRO A 696 -36.59 -12.12 12.17
CA PRO A 696 -37.88 -11.99 11.49
C PRO A 696 -38.83 -13.16 11.77
N LEU A 697 -38.33 -14.40 11.77
CA LEU A 697 -39.15 -15.59 12.06
C LEU A 697 -39.64 -15.61 13.51
N ALA A 698 -38.80 -15.23 14.47
CA ALA A 698 -39.17 -15.11 15.88
C ALA A 698 -40.26 -14.04 16.07
N LEU A 699 -40.12 -12.88 15.42
CA LEU A 699 -41.13 -11.81 15.44
C LEU A 699 -42.46 -12.28 14.83
N LEU A 700 -42.44 -12.97 13.69
CA LEU A 700 -43.64 -13.55 13.08
C LEU A 700 -44.36 -14.52 14.02
N TYR A 701 -43.62 -15.44 14.65
CA TYR A 701 -44.21 -16.42 15.57
C TYR A 701 -44.76 -15.75 16.84
N LEU A 702 -44.09 -14.70 17.33
CA LEU A 702 -44.56 -13.87 18.43
C LEU A 702 -45.89 -13.17 18.10
N PHE A 703 -45.97 -12.47 16.96
CA PHE A 703 -47.21 -11.83 16.51
C PHE A 703 -48.35 -12.82 16.31
N LYS A 704 -48.03 -14.00 15.78
CA LYS A 704 -49.00 -15.07 15.54
C LYS A 704 -49.53 -15.67 16.84
N SER A 705 -48.67 -15.87 17.84
CA SER A 705 -49.10 -16.24 19.20
C SER A 705 -50.03 -15.16 19.76
N LEU A 706 -49.66 -13.88 19.68
CA LEU A 706 -50.51 -12.79 20.17
C LEU A 706 -51.86 -12.69 19.44
N SER A 707 -51.92 -13.06 18.16
CA SER A 707 -53.13 -12.94 17.32
C SER A 707 -54.07 -14.14 17.37
N ALA A 708 -53.61 -15.31 17.82
CA ALA A 708 -54.42 -16.53 17.95
C ALA A 708 -55.48 -16.43 19.07
N ARG A 709 -56.51 -15.60 18.89
CA ARG A 709 -57.63 -15.39 19.82
C ARG A 709 -58.95 -15.24 19.07
N ILE A 710 -60.02 -15.81 19.59
CA ILE A 710 -61.39 -15.68 19.05
C ILE A 710 -61.87 -14.24 19.30
N PRO A 711 -62.41 -13.52 18.29
CA PRO A 711 -62.91 -12.15 18.45
C PRO A 711 -64.05 -12.01 19.48
N ALA A 712 -64.08 -10.89 20.18
CA ALA A 712 -65.17 -10.55 21.11
C ALA A 712 -66.49 -10.27 20.37
N GLY A 713 -67.62 -10.38 21.08
CA GLY A 713 -68.96 -10.09 20.60
C GLY A 713 -69.91 -11.29 20.67
N THR A 714 -71.14 -11.10 20.21
CA THR A 714 -72.20 -12.11 20.27
C THR A 714 -71.87 -13.31 19.36
N LEU A 715 -72.14 -14.51 19.86
CA LEU A 715 -72.01 -15.77 19.16
C LEU A 715 -73.23 -16.62 19.51
N ILE A 716 -74.03 -16.97 18.52
CA ILE A 716 -75.18 -17.84 18.73
C ILE A 716 -74.80 -19.24 18.28
N ALA A 717 -75.06 -20.23 19.12
CA ALA A 717 -74.73 -21.62 18.85
C ALA A 717 -75.98 -22.49 18.97
N GLY A 718 -76.15 -23.39 18.00
CA GLY A 718 -77.19 -24.42 18.04
C GLY A 718 -76.62 -25.79 17.72
N THR A 719 -77.15 -26.82 18.35
CA THR A 719 -76.72 -28.21 18.16
C THR A 719 -77.93 -29.08 17.83
N LYS A 720 -77.87 -29.82 16.72
CA LYS A 720 -78.94 -30.72 16.32
C LYS A 720 -78.36 -31.98 15.69
N VAL A 721 -78.97 -33.13 15.98
CA VAL A 721 -78.61 -34.40 15.33
C VAL A 721 -79.27 -34.43 13.95
N VAL A 722 -78.48 -34.63 12.91
CA VAL A 722 -78.92 -34.62 11.52
C VAL A 722 -78.50 -35.89 10.80
N GLU A 723 -79.30 -36.34 9.85
CA GLU A 723 -78.95 -37.44 8.96
C GLU A 723 -78.03 -36.92 7.85
N VAL A 724 -76.92 -37.62 7.61
CA VAL A 724 -75.92 -37.26 6.60
C VAL A 724 -76.48 -37.61 5.21
N PRO A 725 -76.67 -36.62 4.32
CA PRO A 725 -77.16 -36.90 2.98
C PRO A 725 -76.13 -37.73 2.18
N GLN A 726 -76.60 -38.62 1.30
CA GLN A 726 -75.71 -39.31 0.35
C GLN A 726 -75.07 -38.28 -0.60
N ALA A 727 -73.84 -38.54 -1.08
CA ALA A 727 -73.08 -37.60 -1.89
C ALA A 727 -73.91 -37.06 -3.08
N GLY A 728 -74.18 -35.74 -3.07
CA GLY A 728 -75.03 -35.05 -4.06
C GLY A 728 -76.52 -34.90 -3.72
N GLY A 729 -76.97 -35.33 -2.53
CA GLY A 729 -78.34 -35.13 -2.03
C GLY A 729 -78.47 -33.97 -1.05
N VAL A 730 -79.65 -33.32 -1.00
CA VAL A 730 -79.94 -32.22 -0.07
C VAL A 730 -80.68 -32.77 1.15
N GLY A 731 -80.07 -32.68 2.34
CA GLY A 731 -80.71 -33.06 3.60
C GLY A 731 -81.71 -32.01 4.12
N SER A 732 -82.75 -32.42 4.84
CA SER A 732 -83.66 -31.49 5.53
C SER A 732 -83.10 -31.10 6.91
N ILE A 733 -82.23 -30.09 6.93
CA ILE A 733 -81.71 -29.50 8.17
C ILE A 733 -82.55 -28.25 8.49
N ASP A 734 -83.17 -28.18 9.67
CA ASP A 734 -83.90 -27.00 10.12
C ASP A 734 -83.59 -26.72 11.60
N PHE A 735 -83.38 -25.45 11.95
CA PHE A 735 -83.06 -24.99 13.30
C PHE A 735 -84.16 -24.04 13.78
N GLY A 736 -84.91 -24.47 14.80
CA GLY A 736 -85.91 -23.62 15.45
C GLY A 736 -85.28 -22.61 16.42
N PRO A 737 -85.99 -21.55 16.83
CA PRO A 737 -85.52 -20.62 17.86
C PRO A 737 -85.13 -21.30 19.19
N GLU A 738 -85.77 -22.42 19.52
CA GLU A 738 -85.52 -23.26 20.69
C GLU A 738 -84.20 -24.05 20.63
N ASP A 739 -83.67 -24.28 19.43
CA ASP A 739 -82.41 -25.00 19.19
C ASP A 739 -81.18 -24.06 19.29
N LEU A 740 -81.39 -22.75 19.44
CA LEU A 740 -80.36 -21.72 19.39
C LEU A 740 -80.14 -21.06 20.76
N THR A 741 -78.89 -21.06 21.22
CA THR A 741 -78.48 -20.39 22.46
C THR A 741 -77.56 -19.22 22.16
N MET A 742 -77.86 -18.05 22.74
CA MET A 742 -77.03 -16.86 22.60
C MET A 742 -75.91 -16.86 23.64
N HIS A 743 -74.67 -16.73 23.18
CA HIS A 743 -73.47 -16.57 23.98
C HIS A 743 -72.85 -15.19 23.71
N SER A 744 -72.25 -14.58 24.73
CA SER A 744 -71.55 -13.30 24.58
C SER A 744 -70.11 -13.46 25.02
N LEU A 745 -69.16 -13.17 24.11
CA LEU A 745 -67.75 -13.15 24.42
C LEU A 745 -67.34 -11.70 24.78
N PRO A 746 -67.14 -11.37 26.06
CA PRO A 746 -66.87 -9.99 26.48
C PRO A 746 -65.49 -9.48 26.06
N ARG A 747 -64.54 -10.38 25.81
CA ARG A 747 -63.16 -10.08 25.38
C ARG A 747 -62.65 -11.15 24.41
N ARG A 748 -61.55 -10.85 23.73
CA ARG A 748 -60.86 -11.85 22.90
C ARG A 748 -60.29 -12.94 23.79
N GLN A 749 -60.61 -14.21 23.52
CA GLN A 749 -60.19 -15.34 24.34
C GLN A 749 -59.55 -16.43 23.47
N ARG A 750 -58.59 -17.18 24.04
CA ARG A 750 -57.93 -18.30 23.33
C ARG A 750 -58.73 -19.59 23.40
N GLU A 751 -59.61 -19.71 24.38
CA GLU A 751 -60.41 -20.90 24.62
C GLU A 751 -61.80 -20.45 25.06
N TYR A 752 -62.84 -21.10 24.55
CA TYR A 752 -64.22 -20.80 24.89
C TYR A 752 -65.07 -22.06 24.79
N SER A 753 -65.90 -22.32 25.80
CA SER A 753 -66.81 -23.46 25.80
C SER A 753 -68.22 -23.01 25.47
N LEU A 754 -68.85 -23.65 24.49
CA LEU A 754 -70.22 -23.37 24.05
C LEU A 754 -70.95 -24.67 23.70
N ALA A 755 -72.24 -24.75 24.01
CA ALA A 755 -73.10 -25.91 23.71
C ALA A 755 -72.49 -27.29 24.05
N GLY A 756 -71.74 -27.39 25.15
CA GLY A 756 -71.07 -28.62 25.59
C GLY A 756 -69.70 -28.92 24.92
N TYR A 757 -69.27 -28.09 23.98
CA TYR A 757 -68.00 -28.24 23.25
C TYR A 757 -67.02 -27.10 23.51
N ARG A 758 -65.72 -27.39 23.42
CA ARG A 758 -64.64 -26.43 23.67
C ARG A 758 -63.91 -26.04 22.39
N LEU A 759 -63.97 -24.75 22.07
CA LEU A 759 -63.22 -24.13 20.98
C LEU A 759 -61.88 -23.61 21.50
N ARG A 760 -60.78 -23.96 20.83
CA ARG A 760 -59.42 -23.50 21.18
C ARG A 760 -58.71 -22.92 19.96
N ALA A 761 -58.27 -21.66 20.08
CA ALA A 761 -57.44 -21.00 19.09
C ALA A 761 -55.98 -21.49 19.17
N VAL A 762 -55.43 -21.86 18.02
CA VAL A 762 -54.09 -22.42 17.84
C VAL A 762 -53.34 -21.58 16.82
N ALA A 763 -52.10 -21.21 17.14
CA ALA A 763 -51.24 -20.48 16.21
C ALA A 763 -50.85 -21.38 15.01
N GLY A 764 -50.38 -22.59 15.25
CA GLY A 764 -49.90 -23.52 14.22
C GLY A 764 -48.44 -23.27 13.85
N MET A 765 -47.76 -24.32 13.34
CA MET A 765 -46.30 -24.36 13.18
C MET A 765 -45.76 -23.63 11.93
N SER A 766 -46.56 -23.48 10.87
CA SER A 766 -46.12 -22.77 9.67
C SER A 766 -46.00 -21.26 9.93
N PRO A 767 -44.93 -20.56 9.52
CA PRO A 767 -44.77 -19.13 9.77
C PRO A 767 -45.75 -18.24 8.99
N THR A 768 -46.24 -18.68 7.83
CA THR A 768 -47.06 -17.88 6.91
C THR A 768 -48.56 -18.18 6.98
N ALA A 769 -48.97 -19.33 7.54
CA ALA A 769 -50.39 -19.67 7.65
C ALA A 769 -51.10 -18.82 8.72
N PRO A 770 -52.39 -18.46 8.55
CA PRO A 770 -53.15 -17.80 9.61
C PRO A 770 -53.41 -18.74 10.80
N PRO A 771 -53.55 -18.21 12.03
CA PRO A 771 -54.05 -18.97 13.17
C PRO A 771 -55.49 -19.44 12.96
N TYR A 772 -55.85 -20.56 13.59
CA TYR A 772 -57.14 -21.23 13.42
C TYR A 772 -57.70 -21.70 14.77
N VAL A 773 -58.95 -22.17 14.79
CA VAL A 773 -59.65 -22.68 15.96
C VAL A 773 -59.95 -24.16 15.75
N ILE A 774 -59.74 -24.97 16.78
CA ILE A 774 -60.11 -26.39 16.78
C ILE A 774 -61.15 -26.67 17.85
N LEU A 775 -61.91 -27.75 17.64
CA LEU A 775 -62.78 -28.33 18.66
C LEU A 775 -61.95 -29.29 19.54
N ALA A 776 -61.51 -28.82 20.70
CA ALA A 776 -60.47 -29.48 21.51
C ALA A 776 -60.96 -30.72 22.30
N ASP A 777 -62.24 -30.78 22.66
CA ASP A 777 -62.79 -31.80 23.58
C ASP A 777 -63.58 -32.92 22.87
N ALA A 778 -63.63 -32.96 21.53
CA ALA A 778 -64.35 -34.01 20.82
C ALA A 778 -63.50 -35.29 20.76
N ALA A 779 -63.86 -36.30 21.56
CA ALA A 779 -63.29 -37.66 21.45
C ALA A 779 -63.68 -38.35 20.13
N ALA A 780 -64.73 -37.85 19.47
CA ALA A 780 -65.18 -38.30 18.17
C ALA A 780 -64.60 -37.44 17.04
N PRO A 781 -64.33 -38.02 15.85
CA PRO A 781 -63.89 -37.27 14.69
C PRO A 781 -64.87 -36.15 14.32
N SER A 782 -64.35 -35.00 13.90
CA SER A 782 -65.18 -33.84 13.54
C SER A 782 -64.65 -33.12 12.30
N VAL A 783 -65.55 -32.47 11.56
CA VAL A 783 -65.25 -31.70 10.34
C VAL A 783 -66.04 -30.40 10.31
N SER A 784 -65.45 -29.32 9.82
CA SER A 784 -66.14 -28.03 9.64
C SER A 784 -66.52 -27.78 8.18
N GLY A 785 -67.44 -26.85 7.97
CA GLY A 785 -67.72 -26.26 6.65
C GLY A 785 -66.70 -25.19 6.21
N ALA A 786 -65.68 -24.91 7.01
CA ALA A 786 -64.67 -23.92 6.67
C ALA A 786 -63.56 -24.49 5.78
N ALA A 787 -62.85 -23.62 5.07
CA ALA A 787 -61.67 -24.01 4.28
C ALA A 787 -60.64 -24.73 5.17
N GLY A 788 -60.29 -25.96 4.79
CA GLY A 788 -59.41 -26.85 5.57
C GLY A 788 -60.15 -27.95 6.33
N GLY A 789 -61.47 -27.83 6.57
CA GLY A 789 -62.37 -28.88 7.05
C GLY A 789 -61.99 -29.53 8.39
N ALA A 790 -61.01 -30.43 8.39
CA ALA A 790 -60.50 -31.12 9.56
C ALA A 790 -58.98 -31.32 9.49
N ARG A 791 -58.33 -31.34 10.66
CA ARG A 791 -56.91 -31.66 10.83
C ARG A 791 -56.74 -32.55 12.05
N ASP A 792 -55.99 -33.64 11.90
CA ASP A 792 -55.75 -34.63 12.97
C ASP A 792 -57.05 -35.15 13.62
N GLY A 793 -58.12 -35.31 12.84
CA GLY A 793 -59.44 -35.78 13.32
C GLY A 793 -60.31 -34.71 13.98
N HIS A 794 -59.84 -33.46 14.10
CA HIS A 794 -60.60 -32.35 14.68
C HIS A 794 -61.01 -31.32 13.63
N ALA A 795 -62.24 -30.80 13.76
CA ALA A 795 -62.74 -29.73 12.91
C ALA A 795 -61.88 -28.46 13.07
N VAL A 796 -61.48 -27.85 11.94
CA VAL A 796 -60.69 -26.63 11.89
C VAL A 796 -61.56 -25.46 11.42
N LEU A 797 -61.60 -24.39 12.19
CA LEU A 797 -62.37 -23.17 11.92
C LEU A 797 -61.43 -21.95 11.82
N PRO A 798 -61.79 -20.91 11.06
CA PRO A 798 -61.10 -19.63 11.15
C PRO A 798 -61.30 -19.00 12.55
N LEU A 799 -60.43 -18.07 12.96
CA LEU A 799 -60.60 -17.34 14.23
C LEU A 799 -61.98 -16.64 14.33
N ALA A 800 -62.50 -16.18 13.20
CA ALA A 800 -63.88 -15.71 13.07
C ALA A 800 -64.82 -16.92 12.92
N VAL A 801 -65.07 -17.61 14.03
CA VAL A 801 -65.87 -18.85 14.04
C VAL A 801 -67.34 -18.67 13.60
N ARG A 802 -67.84 -17.42 13.58
CA ARG A 802 -69.20 -17.06 13.17
C ARG A 802 -69.42 -17.32 11.68
N GLY A 803 -70.61 -17.78 11.32
CA GLY A 803 -70.99 -18.11 9.95
C GLY A 803 -70.53 -19.48 9.49
N ASN A 804 -70.11 -20.36 10.40
CA ASN A 804 -69.61 -21.70 10.09
C ASN A 804 -70.42 -22.77 10.82
N TRP A 805 -70.30 -24.01 10.37
CA TRP A 805 -70.86 -25.18 11.02
C TRP A 805 -69.79 -26.26 11.23
N VAL A 806 -70.04 -27.15 12.18
CA VAL A 806 -69.17 -28.27 12.52
C VAL A 806 -70.03 -29.53 12.67
N ALA A 807 -69.66 -30.60 12.01
CA ALA A 807 -70.26 -31.91 12.15
C ALA A 807 -69.37 -32.83 12.98
N ILE A 808 -69.96 -33.50 13.96
CA ILE A 808 -69.27 -34.33 14.94
C ILE A 808 -69.84 -35.75 14.85
N LEU A 809 -68.97 -36.75 14.71
CA LEU A 809 -69.34 -38.16 14.52
C LEU A 809 -69.44 -38.90 15.86
N ASP A 810 -70.18 -38.33 16.82
CA ASP A 810 -70.25 -38.79 18.22
C ASP A 810 -71.30 -39.89 18.49
N GLN A 811 -72.08 -40.28 17.47
CA GLN A 811 -73.12 -41.31 17.57
C GLN A 811 -72.55 -42.71 17.29
N PRO A 812 -72.68 -43.68 18.23
CA PRO A 812 -72.07 -45.01 18.11
C PRO A 812 -72.75 -45.93 17.07
N ASP A 813 -73.97 -45.64 16.61
CA ASP A 813 -74.81 -46.62 15.89
C ASP A 813 -74.74 -46.58 14.35
N SER A 814 -74.05 -45.63 13.69
CA SER A 814 -73.65 -45.66 12.24
C SER A 814 -73.21 -44.25 11.78
N PRO A 815 -72.26 -44.09 10.84
CA PRO A 815 -71.85 -42.78 10.28
C PRO A 815 -72.95 -42.02 9.51
N LYS A 816 -74.19 -42.52 9.53
CA LYS A 816 -75.36 -41.89 8.91
C LYS A 816 -75.95 -40.74 9.73
N HIS A 817 -75.65 -40.62 11.02
CA HIS A 817 -76.11 -39.51 11.85
C HIS A 817 -74.93 -38.79 12.49
N VAL A 818 -74.95 -37.45 12.44
CA VAL A 818 -73.92 -36.60 13.03
C VAL A 818 -74.55 -35.49 13.86
N THR A 819 -73.86 -35.06 14.91
CA THR A 819 -74.24 -33.86 15.65
C THR A 819 -73.72 -32.64 14.89
N LEU A 820 -74.63 -31.81 14.37
CA LEU A 820 -74.32 -30.58 13.68
C LEU A 820 -74.39 -29.39 14.65
N LEU A 821 -73.26 -28.74 14.85
CA LEU A 821 -73.09 -27.49 15.59
C LEU A 821 -73.03 -26.32 14.60
N VAL A 822 -73.99 -25.40 14.67
CA VAL A 822 -73.97 -24.15 13.87
C VAL A 822 -73.50 -22.99 14.73
N LEU A 823 -72.64 -22.14 14.17
CA LEU A 823 -72.05 -20.97 14.81
C LEU A 823 -72.45 -19.70 14.05
N LEU A 824 -73.25 -18.85 14.66
CA LEU A 824 -73.94 -17.74 13.99
C LEU A 824 -73.55 -16.38 14.60
N ALA A 825 -73.53 -15.35 13.75
CA ALA A 825 -73.31 -13.97 14.20
C ALA A 825 -74.57 -13.31 14.77
N SER A 826 -75.75 -13.74 14.33
CA SER A 826 -77.07 -13.22 14.75
C SER A 826 -78.15 -14.30 14.62
N ALA A 827 -79.28 -14.11 15.29
CA ALA A 827 -80.46 -14.99 15.19
C ALA A 827 -81.39 -14.58 14.04
N ALA A 828 -80.89 -13.76 13.09
CA ALA A 828 -81.68 -13.35 11.94
C ALA A 828 -81.93 -14.59 11.04
N PRO A 829 -83.16 -14.77 10.51
CA PRO A 829 -83.48 -15.92 9.66
C PRO A 829 -82.52 -16.09 8.47
N GLU A 830 -82.07 -14.97 7.89
CA GLU A 830 -81.10 -14.93 6.79
C GLU A 830 -79.72 -15.50 7.18
N ALA A 831 -79.26 -15.23 8.41
CA ALA A 831 -77.96 -15.71 8.91
C ALA A 831 -78.00 -17.21 9.22
N ILE A 832 -79.13 -17.68 9.75
CA ILE A 832 -79.38 -19.11 10.02
C ILE A 832 -79.43 -19.85 8.68
N GLU A 833 -80.27 -19.40 7.74
CA GLU A 833 -80.44 -20.07 6.45
C GLU A 833 -79.15 -20.09 5.63
N LYS A 834 -78.32 -19.04 5.69
CA LYS A 834 -77.02 -19.04 5.01
C LYS A 834 -76.09 -20.17 5.47
N VAL A 835 -75.95 -20.37 6.78
CA VAL A 835 -75.07 -21.42 7.34
C VAL A 835 -75.69 -22.79 7.16
N VAL A 836 -77.00 -22.90 7.29
CA VAL A 836 -77.71 -24.17 7.14
C VAL A 836 -77.75 -24.61 5.67
N ALA A 837 -77.94 -23.70 4.72
CA ALA A 837 -77.87 -24.01 3.29
C ALA A 837 -76.49 -24.52 2.89
N ASP A 838 -75.43 -23.86 3.36
CA ASP A 838 -74.05 -24.31 3.15
C ASP A 838 -73.80 -25.70 3.78
N ALA A 839 -74.33 -25.95 4.98
CA ALA A 839 -74.29 -27.28 5.59
C ALA A 839 -75.05 -28.31 4.76
N ARG A 840 -76.26 -28.02 4.28
CA ARG A 840 -77.06 -28.96 3.46
C ARG A 840 -76.31 -29.36 2.18
N GLU A 841 -75.57 -28.44 1.58
CA GLU A 841 -74.80 -28.66 0.36
C GLU A 841 -73.51 -29.44 0.60
N HIS A 842 -72.76 -29.13 1.66
CA HIS A 842 -71.40 -29.63 1.85
C HIS A 842 -71.24 -30.71 2.94
N LEU A 843 -72.24 -30.93 3.81
CA LEU A 843 -72.16 -31.85 4.95
C LEU A 843 -71.82 -33.30 4.56
N GLY A 844 -72.48 -33.84 3.53
CA GLY A 844 -72.28 -35.22 3.09
C GLY A 844 -70.83 -35.48 2.65
N THR A 845 -70.28 -34.59 1.84
CA THR A 845 -68.90 -34.65 1.36
C THR A 845 -67.89 -34.46 2.49
N ALA A 846 -68.13 -33.48 3.38
CA ALA A 846 -67.26 -33.20 4.52
C ALA A 846 -67.18 -34.38 5.48
N VAL A 847 -68.32 -34.97 5.87
CA VAL A 847 -68.34 -36.14 6.78
C VAL A 847 -67.66 -37.35 6.15
N ALA A 848 -67.85 -37.59 4.85
CA ALA A 848 -67.20 -38.70 4.15
C ALA A 848 -65.66 -38.60 4.16
N SER A 849 -65.10 -37.38 4.09
CA SER A 849 -63.65 -37.15 4.13
C SER A 849 -63.00 -37.54 5.45
N VAL A 850 -63.71 -37.39 6.58
CA VAL A 850 -63.20 -37.73 7.91
C VAL A 850 -63.55 -39.18 8.29
N ALA A 851 -64.69 -39.70 7.83
CA ALA A 851 -65.09 -41.09 8.04
C ALA A 851 -64.21 -42.12 7.29
N SER A 852 -63.62 -41.73 6.15
CA SER A 852 -62.66 -42.56 5.41
C SER A 852 -61.28 -42.60 6.04
N SER A 853 -60.86 -41.49 6.65
CA SER A 853 -59.58 -41.32 7.37
C SER A 853 -59.54 -42.06 8.71
N SER A 854 -60.69 -42.49 9.23
CA SER A 854 -60.85 -43.21 10.51
C SER A 854 -61.05 -44.72 10.35
N ARG A 855 -60.89 -45.27 9.12
CA ARG A 855 -60.79 -46.73 8.92
C ARG A 855 -59.41 -47.22 9.40
N PRO A 856 -59.34 -48.23 10.28
CA PRO A 856 -58.06 -48.84 10.63
C PRO A 856 -57.49 -49.54 9.39
N ALA A 857 -56.26 -49.20 9.02
CA ALA A 857 -55.51 -49.95 8.02
C ALA A 857 -55.29 -51.37 8.54
N VAL A 858 -55.88 -52.35 7.85
CA VAL A 858 -55.60 -53.77 8.08
C VAL A 858 -54.14 -54.00 7.69
N ALA A 859 -53.31 -54.34 8.67
CA ALA A 859 -51.92 -54.71 8.47
C ALA A 859 -51.84 -55.96 7.58
N GLN A 860 -51.21 -55.83 6.41
CA GLN A 860 -50.64 -56.97 5.69
C GLN A 860 -49.14 -57.01 5.94
N ASP A 861 -48.70 -58.23 6.18
CA ASP A 861 -47.43 -58.68 6.73
C ASP A 861 -46.31 -58.68 5.66
N ALA A 862 -45.11 -58.27 6.09
CA ALA A 862 -43.77 -58.49 5.51
C ALA A 862 -42.87 -57.36 6.03
N GLY A 863 -41.70 -57.54 6.64
CA GLY A 863 -40.71 -58.60 6.56
C GLY A 863 -39.35 -57.89 6.49
N ALA A 864 -38.52 -58.13 7.51
CA ALA A 864 -37.07 -57.91 7.66
C ALA A 864 -36.25 -57.07 6.63
N GLY A 865 -35.28 -56.32 7.15
CA GLY A 865 -33.96 -56.21 6.50
C GLY A 865 -33.30 -54.83 6.50
N LEU A 866 -32.18 -54.73 7.21
CA LEU A 866 -31.17 -53.66 7.12
C LEU A 866 -30.31 -53.83 5.85
N GLY A 867 -29.81 -52.73 5.27
CA GLY A 867 -28.60 -52.77 4.42
C GLY A 867 -28.61 -51.83 3.19
N ALA A 868 -27.56 -51.04 3.08
CA ALA A 868 -27.23 -50.10 2.00
C ALA A 868 -26.88 -50.78 0.66
N ASP A 869 -27.06 -50.11 -0.49
CA ASP A 869 -25.99 -49.47 -1.27
C ASP A 869 -26.47 -48.89 -2.62
N ALA A 870 -25.66 -47.99 -3.16
CA ALA A 870 -25.88 -47.14 -4.34
C ALA A 870 -25.80 -47.85 -5.70
N GLY A 871 -26.38 -47.21 -6.75
CA GLY A 871 -25.98 -47.45 -8.14
C GLY A 871 -26.95 -47.04 -9.26
N ALA A 872 -26.72 -45.83 -9.80
CA ALA A 872 -26.83 -45.40 -11.21
C ALA A 872 -28.18 -45.32 -11.96
N ALA A 873 -28.51 -44.10 -12.47
CA ALA A 873 -28.51 -43.70 -13.90
C ALA A 873 -29.61 -42.65 -14.24
N ASP A 874 -29.17 -41.53 -14.84
CA ASP A 874 -29.94 -40.46 -15.52
C ASP A 874 -30.68 -41.01 -16.80
N PRO A 875 -31.63 -40.34 -17.52
CA PRO A 875 -31.77 -38.88 -17.71
C PRO A 875 -33.20 -38.27 -17.84
N GLY A 876 -33.29 -36.94 -17.77
CA GLY A 876 -34.12 -36.16 -18.70
C GLY A 876 -35.30 -35.35 -18.12
N PRO A 877 -35.60 -34.16 -18.67
CA PRO A 877 -36.16 -33.03 -17.93
C PRO A 877 -37.62 -32.72 -18.28
N ASP A 878 -38.40 -32.29 -17.30
CA ASP A 878 -39.60 -31.45 -17.51
C ASP A 878 -39.75 -30.49 -16.32
N GLY A 879 -38.90 -29.46 -16.33
CA GLY A 879 -39.04 -28.29 -15.48
C GLY A 879 -39.98 -27.29 -16.14
N ALA A 880 -41.27 -27.36 -15.82
CA ALA A 880 -42.20 -26.26 -16.05
C ALA A 880 -42.12 -25.30 -14.85
N ASN A 881 -41.38 -24.21 -15.06
CA ASN A 881 -41.39 -22.99 -14.24
C ASN A 881 -42.80 -22.37 -14.20
N PRO A 882 -43.37 -22.08 -13.02
CA PRO A 882 -44.55 -21.24 -12.87
C PRO A 882 -44.17 -19.82 -12.42
N PHE A 883 -43.41 -19.11 -13.25
CA PHE A 883 -43.46 -17.65 -13.33
C PHE A 883 -43.47 -17.27 -14.80
N GLY A 884 -44.68 -17.04 -15.33
CA GLY A 884 -44.89 -16.63 -16.71
C GLY A 884 -44.68 -15.13 -16.86
N ASP A 885 -43.80 -14.79 -17.80
CA ASP A 885 -43.77 -13.49 -18.49
C ASP A 885 -45.06 -13.27 -19.29
N SER A 886 -45.50 -12.02 -19.31
CA SER A 886 -46.62 -11.54 -20.10
C SER A 886 -46.18 -11.00 -21.47
N ALA A 887 -46.52 -11.76 -22.50
CA ALA A 887 -47.13 -11.40 -23.80
C ALA A 887 -46.43 -10.49 -24.86
N PRO A 888 -46.78 -10.66 -26.17
CA PRO A 888 -45.92 -10.38 -27.32
C PRO A 888 -46.49 -9.35 -28.33
N LEU A 889 -45.74 -9.01 -29.39
CA LEU A 889 -46.14 -9.11 -30.82
C LEU A 889 -45.17 -8.40 -31.79
N GLY A 890 -44.57 -9.18 -32.71
CA GLY A 890 -44.57 -8.89 -34.15
C GLY A 890 -43.41 -8.11 -34.79
N GLY A 891 -42.60 -8.82 -35.60
CA GLY A 891 -42.48 -8.46 -37.03
C GLY A 891 -41.10 -8.10 -37.59
N SER A 892 -40.58 -9.02 -38.43
CA SER A 892 -39.87 -8.78 -39.70
C SER A 892 -38.37 -8.41 -39.71
N ALA A 893 -37.60 -9.23 -40.44
CA ALA A 893 -36.19 -9.07 -40.85
C ALA A 893 -36.00 -8.00 -41.96
N PRO A 894 -34.85 -7.90 -42.67
CA PRO A 894 -33.40 -7.99 -42.34
C PRO A 894 -32.58 -6.78 -42.90
N ALA A 895 -31.29 -6.65 -42.57
CA ALA A 895 -30.18 -6.10 -43.41
C ALA A 895 -28.92 -5.95 -42.51
N GLU A 896 -27.73 -6.48 -42.85
CA GLU A 896 -26.65 -5.76 -43.59
C GLU A 896 -26.54 -4.29 -43.09
N ASP A 897 -25.45 -3.79 -42.48
CA ASP A 897 -24.14 -3.57 -43.09
C ASP A 897 -23.18 -2.89 -42.07
N SER A 898 -21.88 -3.07 -42.32
CA SER A 898 -20.73 -2.16 -42.05
C SER A 898 -20.62 -1.24 -40.80
N SER A 899 -19.60 -1.56 -39.98
CA SER A 899 -18.39 -0.72 -39.68
C SER A 899 -18.51 0.62 -38.89
N PRO A 900 -17.40 1.34 -38.55
CA PRO A 900 -16.95 1.56 -37.17
C PRO A 900 -16.78 3.06 -36.81
N PHE A 901 -16.22 3.32 -35.63
CA PHE A 901 -15.98 4.62 -34.97
C PHE A 901 -17.18 5.27 -34.27
N GLY A 902 -17.06 5.25 -32.94
CA GLY A 902 -17.73 6.08 -31.96
C GLY A 902 -16.95 5.91 -30.67
#